data_AF-A0A7S2PS89-F1
#
_entry.id   AF-A0A7S2PS89-F1
#
_cell.length_a   1.000
_cell.length_b   1.000
_cell.length_c   1.000
_cell.angle_alpha   90.00
_cell.angle_beta   90.00
_cell.angle_gamma   90.00
#
_symmetry.space_group_name_H-M   'P 1'
#
loop_
_entity.id
_entity.type
_entity.pdbx_description
1 polymer ?
#
loop_
_entity_poly.entity_id
_entity_poly.type
_entity_poly.pdbx_seq_one_letter_code
_entity_poly.pdbx_strand_id
1 'polypeptide(L)'
;MGRHGAAGRHDAEQRHLRNFLPEVVSRPVTKLTRSPRFAYAMMAYDEPGQPLGESMWGAIAMARALQRLSDYPLLLLTNSTELPDGTDVVQVMKRLNAKVLPVYPVHMPGAHAWTFRRWNIAFWKLQIFLHTDYDKIIWLDGDSTLYRSVDWIFHLDGMWGQRDDWFCKLNQTKICSGILSVIPSVDDFDGMLKYAGQVGSMLTLGDQQLIEMYFRHVAKKPVNFLDDATASFGQCIGTVQQNDWSWGTRSRHNAWITPAFVHKSGGWGNTNNNAYSNVCFSHNMSRQRYVVGGVVLNACHFNPLAAHWRSFFCEAHQLLQTDIHSVKSFCSDACYYHGQHADGVACLAGAPRPLRGAISGSTGHRYPAHILPELVETGKPAPEAWRAQHLQPTPKPPKPAGTDEVNFLSLEMATWNCRGVCPSGGCCDDQDCALQCEHNPEISGRCQGFKFDKAKLICRVYAHLEPFWSSEGGHSGPNFQASLVYPGASLPAGGFTVTAKIRSKSHEACQDIMAWGDGEGSWMSVEFRLNKGNLLYGENPHRHADADTWRQVESANLQLNNGLWQDVAVSRHSSGEVALFVNGFRVQAGRIMRAQPVGLLPRARSCRVARTRDCIFKGQVTSIRIYDRALSDDMMYGLARSRLPSSGTS
;
A
#
# COMPACT_ATOMS: atom_id res chain seq x y z
N MET A 1 48.90 36.47 18.18
CA MET A 1 49.06 35.44 17.12
C MET A 1 47.96 34.40 17.31
N GLY A 2 47.14 34.12 16.30
CA GLY A 2 46.16 33.03 16.36
C GLY A 2 44.72 33.39 15.94
N ARG A 3 44.50 33.77 14.68
CA ARG A 3 43.16 33.75 14.04
C ARG A 3 43.15 33.32 12.55
N HIS A 4 44.26 32.83 12.00
CA HIS A 4 44.35 32.49 10.56
C HIS A 4 44.23 30.98 10.21
N GLY A 5 43.85 30.10 11.16
CA GLY A 5 43.83 28.65 10.93
C GLY A 5 42.54 28.03 10.38
N ALA A 6 41.38 28.70 10.53
CA ALA A 6 40.08 28.09 10.22
C ALA A 6 39.72 28.18 8.71
N ALA A 7 39.95 29.31 8.06
CA ALA A 7 39.58 29.53 6.66
C ALA A 7 40.30 28.56 5.69
N GLY A 8 41.57 28.22 5.95
CA GLY A 8 42.36 27.34 5.11
C GLY A 8 41.95 25.86 5.14
N ARG A 9 41.33 25.38 6.22
CA ARG A 9 40.80 23.99 6.29
C ARG A 9 39.48 23.85 5.53
N HIS A 10 38.60 24.85 5.61
CA HIS A 10 37.30 24.82 4.93
C HIS A 10 37.45 24.77 3.40
N ASP A 11 38.40 25.53 2.85
CA ASP A 11 38.71 25.52 1.42
C ASP A 11 39.33 24.20 0.93
N ALA A 12 40.04 23.47 1.81
CA ALA A 12 40.67 22.20 1.46
C ALA A 12 39.65 21.05 1.42
N GLU A 13 38.71 21.00 2.37
CA GLU A 13 37.63 19.99 2.39
C GLU A 13 36.62 20.19 1.24
N GLN A 14 36.26 21.43 0.90
CA GLN A 14 35.43 21.70 -0.28
C GLN A 14 36.15 21.38 -1.60
N ARG A 15 37.47 21.59 -1.68
CA ARG A 15 38.27 21.13 -2.83
C ARG A 15 38.34 19.60 -2.89
N HIS A 16 38.41 18.92 -1.76
CA HIS A 16 38.40 17.46 -1.69
C HIS A 16 37.10 16.85 -2.23
N LEU A 17 35.95 17.46 -1.87
CA LEU A 17 34.63 17.16 -2.43
C LEU A 17 34.58 17.21 -3.97
N ARG A 18 35.30 18.17 -4.57
CA ARG A 18 35.39 18.34 -6.03
C ARG A 18 36.32 17.33 -6.70
N ASN A 19 37.39 16.92 -6.01
CA ASN A 19 38.44 16.07 -6.55
C ASN A 19 38.15 14.56 -6.48
N PHE A 20 37.06 14.15 -5.84
CA PHE A 20 36.67 12.73 -5.70
C PHE A 20 35.81 12.19 -6.86
N LEU A 21 35.50 13.03 -7.84
CA LEU A 21 34.92 12.61 -9.11
C LEU A 21 36.06 12.36 -10.11
N PRO A 22 36.02 11.28 -10.91
CA PRO A 22 37.06 11.02 -11.89
C PRO A 22 37.22 12.24 -12.82
N GLU A 23 38.47 12.64 -13.06
CA GLU A 23 38.84 13.78 -13.92
C GLU A 23 37.96 13.83 -15.16
N VAL A 24 37.13 14.87 -15.25
CA VAL A 24 36.37 15.20 -16.44
C VAL A 24 37.38 15.65 -17.48
N VAL A 25 37.90 14.71 -18.26
CA VAL A 25 38.61 15.03 -19.49
C VAL A 25 37.56 15.61 -20.44
N SER A 26 37.55 16.94 -20.57
CA SER A 26 36.79 17.67 -21.58
C SER A 26 37.31 17.30 -22.97
N ARG A 27 36.88 16.16 -23.52
CA ARG A 27 37.06 15.84 -24.94
C ARG A 27 35.87 16.38 -25.74
N PRO A 28 36.09 16.99 -26.90
CA PRO A 28 34.99 17.40 -27.78
C PRO A 28 34.21 16.15 -28.21
N VAL A 29 32.95 16.06 -27.80
CA VAL A 29 32.07 14.93 -28.06
C VAL A 29 31.54 15.04 -29.49
N THR A 30 32.05 14.20 -30.38
CA THR A 30 31.30 13.74 -31.55
C THR A 30 30.05 13.00 -31.06
N LYS A 31 28.85 13.40 -31.55
CA LYS A 31 27.53 12.83 -31.20
C LYS A 31 27.46 11.32 -31.51
N LEU A 32 27.96 10.49 -30.60
CA LEU A 32 27.50 9.13 -30.40
C LEU A 32 26.49 9.18 -29.26
N THR A 33 25.23 8.86 -29.56
CA THR A 33 24.14 8.87 -28.58
C THR A 33 24.37 7.79 -27.53
N ARG A 34 25.05 8.14 -26.43
CA ARG A 34 25.12 7.28 -25.25
C ARG A 34 23.71 7.14 -24.66
N SER A 35 23.32 5.93 -24.27
CA SER A 35 22.07 5.71 -23.54
C SER A 35 22.02 6.59 -22.27
N PRO A 36 20.84 7.14 -21.92
CA PRO A 36 20.67 7.93 -20.71
C PRO A 36 21.06 7.15 -19.45
N ARG A 37 21.76 7.80 -18.52
CA ARG A 37 22.16 7.25 -17.22
C ARG A 37 21.32 7.91 -16.14
N PHE A 38 20.43 7.14 -15.53
CA PHE A 38 19.55 7.58 -14.45
C PHE A 38 19.84 6.80 -13.16
N ALA A 39 19.58 7.44 -12.03
CA ALA A 39 19.65 6.80 -10.72
C ALA A 39 18.74 7.49 -9.72
N TYR A 40 18.38 6.76 -8.68
CA TYR A 40 17.86 7.34 -7.44
C TYR A 40 19.02 7.72 -6.54
N ALA A 41 18.81 8.69 -5.65
CA ALA A 41 19.79 9.03 -4.62
C ALA A 41 19.11 9.23 -3.26
N MET A 42 19.80 8.85 -2.20
CA MET A 42 19.36 9.02 -0.81
C MET A 42 20.57 9.25 0.08
N MET A 43 20.36 9.85 1.24
CA MET A 43 21.38 9.96 2.29
C MET A 43 20.92 9.28 3.58
N ALA A 44 21.82 8.48 4.15
CA ALA A 44 21.71 7.92 5.49
C ALA A 44 22.95 8.33 6.29
N TYR A 45 22.80 9.31 7.18
CA TYR A 45 23.89 9.80 8.00
C TYR A 45 23.58 9.61 9.47
N ASP A 46 24.48 8.93 10.17
CA ASP A 46 24.42 8.76 11.62
C ASP A 46 25.51 9.62 12.27
N GLU A 47 25.13 10.50 13.20
CA GLU A 47 26.11 11.33 13.91
C GLU A 47 27.09 10.44 14.70
N PRO A 48 28.41 10.70 14.63
CA PRO A 48 29.38 9.97 15.43
C PRO A 48 28.99 9.98 16.92
N GLY A 49 28.91 8.78 17.53
CA GLY A 49 28.52 8.59 18.93
C GLY A 49 27.02 8.41 19.19
N GLN A 50 26.16 8.48 18.16
CA GLN A 50 24.76 8.02 18.25
C GLN A 50 24.66 6.51 17.97
N PRO A 51 23.57 5.84 18.38
CA PRO A 51 23.33 4.44 18.02
C PRO A 51 23.43 4.25 16.50
N LEU A 52 24.25 3.28 16.07
CA LEU A 52 24.48 2.98 14.66
C LEU A 52 23.18 2.57 13.96
N GLY A 53 22.98 3.08 12.74
CA GLY A 53 22.01 2.57 11.78
C GLY A 53 20.62 3.17 11.84
N GLU A 54 20.29 4.10 12.75
CA GLU A 54 18.95 4.69 12.83
C GLU A 54 18.51 5.31 11.49
N SER A 55 19.40 5.99 10.78
CA SER A 55 19.12 6.49 9.42
C SER A 55 19.24 5.42 8.33
N MET A 56 20.09 4.41 8.53
CA MET A 56 20.33 3.32 7.58
C MET A 56 19.10 2.43 7.37
N TRP A 57 18.26 2.25 8.40
CA TRP A 57 17.06 1.40 8.29
C TRP A 57 16.05 1.92 7.28
N GLY A 58 15.89 3.25 7.17
CA GLY A 58 15.07 3.86 6.13
C GLY A 58 15.64 3.60 4.74
N ALA A 59 16.96 3.71 4.58
CA ALA A 59 17.65 3.42 3.33
C ALA A 59 17.55 1.95 2.90
N ILE A 60 17.63 1.01 3.83
CA ILE A 60 17.45 -0.42 3.54
C ILE A 60 16.03 -0.71 3.05
N ALA A 61 15.00 -0.16 3.71
CA ALA A 61 13.62 -0.31 3.28
C ALA A 61 13.39 0.29 1.88
N MET A 62 13.90 1.51 1.64
CA MET A 62 13.77 2.16 0.34
C MET A 62 14.55 1.44 -0.76
N ALA A 63 15.77 0.97 -0.48
CA ALA A 63 16.56 0.21 -1.44
C ALA A 63 15.82 -1.07 -1.87
N ARG A 64 15.17 -1.76 -0.93
CA ARG A 64 14.30 -2.89 -1.28
C ARG A 64 13.07 -2.47 -2.08
N ALA A 65 12.42 -1.36 -1.73
CA ALA A 65 11.30 -0.82 -2.49
C ALA A 65 11.70 -0.52 -3.94
N LEU A 66 12.82 0.18 -4.15
CA LEU A 66 13.37 0.49 -5.47
C LEU A 66 13.74 -0.77 -6.24
N GLN A 67 14.39 -1.74 -5.60
CA GLN A 67 14.73 -3.01 -6.23
C GLN A 67 13.49 -3.76 -6.77
N ARG A 68 12.30 -3.54 -6.21
CA ARG A 68 11.04 -4.13 -6.70
C ARG A 68 10.29 -3.27 -7.71
N LEU A 69 10.45 -1.95 -7.63
CA LEU A 69 9.61 -0.98 -8.34
C LEU A 69 10.35 -0.22 -9.45
N SER A 70 11.66 -0.37 -9.57
CA SER A 70 12.48 0.41 -10.50
C SER A 70 13.58 -0.43 -11.16
N ASP A 71 13.91 -0.07 -12.39
CA ASP A 71 15.06 -0.60 -13.12
C ASP A 71 16.38 0.14 -12.81
N TYR A 72 16.32 1.27 -12.08
CA TYR A 72 17.47 2.14 -11.85
C TYR A 72 18.08 1.95 -10.45
N PRO A 73 19.42 2.04 -10.32
CA PRO A 73 20.09 1.82 -9.05
C PRO A 73 19.84 2.96 -8.06
N LEU A 74 20.03 2.68 -6.78
CA LEU A 74 20.09 3.68 -5.72
C LEU A 74 21.54 4.09 -5.44
N LEU A 75 21.83 5.38 -5.44
CA LEU A 75 23.05 5.97 -4.88
C LEU A 75 22.82 6.30 -3.41
N LEU A 76 23.45 5.56 -2.50
CA LEU A 76 23.35 5.81 -1.07
C LEU A 76 24.56 6.61 -0.58
N LEU A 77 24.35 7.87 -0.20
CA LEU A 77 25.34 8.69 0.49
C LEU A 77 25.31 8.35 1.99
N THR A 78 26.39 7.81 2.55
CA THR A 78 26.44 7.46 3.98
C THR A 78 27.85 7.58 4.56
N ASN A 79 27.92 7.73 5.88
CA ASN A 79 29.14 7.61 6.68
C ASN A 79 29.24 6.25 7.40
N SER A 80 28.21 5.41 7.30
CA SER A 80 28.19 4.11 7.94
C SER A 80 28.94 3.08 7.10
N THR A 81 29.87 2.36 7.74
CA THR A 81 30.62 1.26 7.12
C THR A 81 30.06 -0.11 7.49
N GLU A 82 29.41 -0.21 8.65
CA GLU A 82 28.85 -1.44 9.20
C GLU A 82 27.46 -1.23 9.80
N LEU A 83 26.66 -2.29 9.82
CA LEU A 83 25.42 -2.39 10.58
C LEU A 83 25.72 -2.74 12.06
N PRO A 84 24.75 -2.61 12.98
CA PRO A 84 24.98 -2.92 14.40
C PRO A 84 25.45 -4.33 14.73
N ASP A 85 25.26 -5.30 13.83
CA ASP A 85 25.78 -6.67 13.95
C ASP A 85 27.17 -6.86 13.32
N GLY A 86 27.82 -5.78 12.87
CA GLY A 86 29.11 -5.80 12.19
C GLY A 86 29.02 -6.10 10.68
N THR A 87 27.82 -6.25 10.12
CA THR A 87 27.68 -6.54 8.68
C THR A 87 28.12 -5.34 7.83
N ASP A 88 28.99 -5.57 6.85
CA ASP A 88 29.49 -4.54 5.93
C ASP A 88 28.36 -3.91 5.09
N VAL A 89 28.21 -2.58 5.18
CA VAL A 89 27.16 -1.80 4.52
C VAL A 89 27.30 -1.87 2.99
N VAL A 90 28.52 -1.87 2.45
CA VAL A 90 28.75 -1.91 0.99
C VAL A 90 28.24 -3.22 0.41
N GLN A 91 28.56 -4.35 1.03
CA GLN A 91 28.09 -5.67 0.60
C GLN A 91 26.57 -5.82 0.74
N VAL A 92 26.00 -5.31 1.84
CA VAL A 92 24.56 -5.31 2.06
C VAL A 92 23.83 -4.52 0.99
N MET A 93 24.22 -3.27 0.76
CA MET A 93 23.54 -2.39 -0.17
C MET A 93 23.71 -2.83 -1.63
N LYS A 94 24.86 -3.44 -1.97
CA LYS A 94 25.07 -4.04 -3.29
C LYS A 94 24.04 -5.14 -3.60
N ARG A 95 23.68 -5.97 -2.61
CA ARG A 95 22.63 -6.99 -2.74
C ARG A 95 21.24 -6.40 -2.98
N LEU A 96 21.03 -5.14 -2.60
CA LEU A 96 19.80 -4.36 -2.83
C LEU A 96 19.88 -3.46 -4.08
N ASN A 97 20.79 -3.75 -5.02
CA ASN A 97 21.02 -2.93 -6.22
C ASN A 97 21.34 -1.44 -5.90
N ALA A 98 22.03 -1.20 -4.80
CA ALA A 98 22.45 0.12 -4.37
C ALA A 98 23.98 0.27 -4.37
N LYS A 99 24.44 1.44 -4.82
CA LYS A 99 25.85 1.86 -4.81
C LYS A 99 26.07 2.77 -3.61
N VAL A 100 26.96 2.35 -2.72
CA VAL A 100 27.34 3.14 -1.54
C VAL A 100 28.41 4.17 -1.94
N LEU A 101 28.21 5.40 -1.50
CA LEU A 101 29.10 6.52 -1.68
C LEU A 101 29.32 7.21 -0.33
N PRO A 102 30.53 7.73 -0.07
CA PRO A 102 30.75 8.52 1.14
C PRO A 102 29.92 9.80 1.11
N VAL A 103 29.31 10.13 2.24
CA VAL A 103 28.69 11.45 2.45
C VAL A 103 29.72 12.41 3.04
N TYR A 104 29.84 13.60 2.45
CA TYR A 104 30.72 14.64 2.97
C TYR A 104 29.95 15.85 3.47
N PRO A 105 30.48 16.59 4.46
CA PRO A 105 29.89 17.84 4.89
C PRO A 105 29.89 18.92 3.80
N VAL A 106 28.70 19.44 3.48
CA VAL A 106 28.56 20.66 2.68
C VAL A 106 28.61 21.87 3.59
N HIS A 107 29.65 22.67 3.42
CA HIS A 107 29.86 23.90 4.20
C HIS A 107 29.09 25.07 3.57
N MET A 108 28.10 25.59 4.29
CA MET A 108 27.32 26.75 3.85
C MET A 108 28.09 28.06 4.13
N PRO A 109 28.25 28.96 3.13
CA PRO A 109 28.90 30.25 3.34
C PRO A 109 28.01 31.20 4.15
N GLY A 110 28.64 31.93 5.07
CA GLY A 110 27.96 32.78 6.05
C GLY A 110 27.74 32.03 7.37
N ALA A 111 28.34 32.53 8.46
CA ALA A 111 28.48 31.85 9.76
C ALA A 111 27.18 31.76 10.59
N HIS A 112 26.05 31.43 9.96
CA HIS A 112 24.81 31.18 10.68
C HIS A 112 24.75 29.69 10.96
N ALA A 113 25.34 29.28 12.09
CA ALA A 113 25.04 27.98 12.66
C ALA A 113 23.54 27.95 12.92
N TRP A 114 22.80 27.22 12.09
CA TRP A 114 21.36 27.12 12.21
C TRP A 114 21.01 26.56 13.59
N THR A 115 19.95 27.10 14.20
CA THR A 115 19.56 26.79 15.59
C THR A 115 19.34 25.30 15.83
N PHE A 116 19.00 24.55 14.77
CA PHE A 116 18.89 23.11 14.79
C PHE A 116 20.01 22.48 13.95
N ARG A 117 20.94 21.76 14.61
CA ARG A 117 22.08 21.07 13.97
C ARG A 117 21.70 20.20 12.78
N ARG A 118 20.56 19.51 12.85
CA ARG A 118 19.98 18.70 11.75
C ARG A 118 19.78 19.47 10.44
N TRP A 119 19.55 20.78 10.50
CA TRP A 119 19.38 21.60 9.30
C TRP A 119 20.70 21.86 8.58
N ASN A 120 21.84 21.80 9.29
CA ASN A 120 23.16 21.83 8.65
C ASN A 120 23.42 20.55 7.84
N ILE A 121 22.92 19.41 8.31
CA ILE A 121 23.04 18.11 7.62
C ILE A 121 22.15 18.07 6.38
N ALA A 122 20.97 18.72 6.41
CA ALA A 122 20.07 18.75 5.26
C ALA A 122 20.73 19.32 3.99
N PHE A 123 21.63 20.29 4.12
CA PHE A 123 22.39 20.84 2.98
C PHE A 123 23.38 19.85 2.36
N TRP A 124 23.74 18.75 3.04
CA TRP A 124 24.65 17.76 2.48
C TRP A 124 24.01 17.02 1.29
N LYS A 125 22.68 17.05 1.19
CA LYS A 125 21.89 16.66 0.01
C LYS A 125 22.39 17.32 -1.28
N LEU A 126 22.91 18.54 -1.23
CA LEU A 126 23.36 19.27 -2.41
C LEU A 126 24.47 18.55 -3.20
N GLN A 127 25.17 17.60 -2.59
CA GLN A 127 26.15 16.74 -3.27
C GLN A 127 25.58 16.00 -4.48
N ILE A 128 24.25 15.80 -4.56
CA ILE A 128 23.64 15.20 -5.76
C ILE A 128 23.92 15.95 -7.06
N PHE A 129 24.14 17.25 -6.98
CA PHE A 129 24.46 18.07 -8.16
C PHE A 129 25.88 17.81 -8.67
N LEU A 130 26.74 17.18 -7.88
CA LEU A 130 28.10 16.83 -8.27
C LEU A 130 28.15 15.53 -9.09
N HIS A 131 27.11 14.69 -9.05
CA HIS A 131 27.05 13.43 -9.79
C HIS A 131 26.71 13.63 -11.28
N THR A 132 27.55 14.40 -11.98
CA THR A 132 27.45 14.69 -13.43
C THR A 132 27.72 13.47 -14.32
N ASP A 133 28.06 12.34 -13.70
CA ASP A 133 28.01 11.04 -14.33
C ASP A 133 26.57 10.50 -14.53
N TYR A 134 25.53 11.23 -14.11
CA TYR A 134 24.14 10.91 -14.43
C TYR A 134 23.49 12.04 -15.20
N ASP A 135 22.61 11.68 -16.14
CA ASP A 135 21.86 12.65 -16.93
C ASP A 135 20.68 13.21 -16.12
N LYS A 136 20.16 12.43 -15.16
CA LYS A 136 19.14 12.83 -14.20
C LYS A 136 19.19 11.95 -12.95
N ILE A 137 18.92 12.54 -11.79
CA ILE A 137 18.85 11.85 -10.50
C ILE A 137 17.53 12.19 -9.82
N ILE A 138 16.87 11.20 -9.21
CA ILE A 138 15.73 11.42 -8.31
C ILE A 138 16.21 11.25 -6.87
N TRP A 139 16.28 12.34 -6.13
CA TRP A 139 16.51 12.32 -4.70
C TRP A 139 15.28 11.82 -3.94
N LEU A 140 15.50 11.03 -2.89
CA LEU A 140 14.49 10.56 -1.93
C LEU A 140 15.03 10.76 -0.50
N ASP A 141 14.28 11.44 0.36
CA ASP A 141 14.63 11.57 1.78
C ASP A 141 14.50 10.22 2.52
N GLY A 142 15.39 9.94 3.47
CA GLY A 142 15.44 8.65 4.20
C GLY A 142 14.24 8.35 5.09
N ASP A 143 13.34 9.33 5.29
CA ASP A 143 12.10 9.22 6.05
C ASP A 143 10.88 9.15 5.12
N SER A 144 10.99 8.40 4.02
CA SER A 144 9.95 8.22 3.01
C SER A 144 9.75 6.75 2.62
N THR A 145 8.74 6.50 1.77
CA THR A 145 8.53 5.19 1.12
C THR A 145 8.00 5.37 -0.30
N LEU A 146 8.21 4.36 -1.15
CA LEU A 146 7.57 4.24 -2.45
C LEU A 146 6.42 3.23 -2.39
N TYR A 147 5.29 3.57 -2.99
CA TYR A 147 4.13 2.69 -3.13
C TYR A 147 4.05 2.08 -4.55
N ARG A 148 4.51 2.83 -5.55
CA ARG A 148 4.55 2.42 -6.96
C ARG A 148 5.73 3.08 -7.66
N SER A 149 6.11 2.56 -8.82
CA SER A 149 7.21 3.11 -9.62
C SER A 149 6.99 4.59 -9.95
N VAL A 150 8.08 5.36 -9.89
CA VAL A 150 8.15 6.76 -10.33
C VAL A 150 9.19 6.96 -11.43
N ASP A 151 9.61 5.90 -12.11
CA ASP A 151 10.64 5.94 -13.15
C ASP A 151 10.30 6.90 -14.30
N TRP A 152 9.00 7.10 -14.56
CA TRP A 152 8.53 8.05 -15.57
C TRP A 152 8.96 9.50 -15.29
N ILE A 153 9.29 9.84 -14.04
CA ILE A 153 9.84 11.17 -13.67
C ILE A 153 11.20 11.42 -14.34
N PHE A 154 11.98 10.37 -14.63
CA PHE A 154 13.24 10.53 -15.36
C PHE A 154 13.05 11.08 -16.78
N HIS A 155 11.87 10.88 -17.36
CA HIS A 155 11.54 11.32 -18.71
C HIS A 155 10.88 12.70 -18.78
N LEU A 156 10.60 13.35 -17.63
CA LEU A 156 10.04 14.70 -17.62
C LEU A 156 11.10 15.75 -17.90
N ASP A 157 10.78 16.78 -18.68
CA ASP A 157 11.69 17.89 -18.91
C ASP A 157 11.88 18.76 -17.66
N GLY A 158 13.11 19.22 -17.43
CA GLY A 158 13.45 20.06 -16.29
C GLY A 158 13.50 19.31 -14.95
N MET A 159 13.37 20.08 -13.86
CA MET A 159 13.42 19.58 -12.49
C MET A 159 12.02 19.53 -11.89
N TRP A 160 11.78 18.56 -11.01
CA TRP A 160 10.47 18.32 -10.40
C TRP A 160 10.60 18.02 -8.92
N GLY A 161 9.72 18.53 -8.09
CA GLY A 161 9.72 18.28 -6.65
C GLY A 161 8.31 18.14 -6.08
N GLN A 162 8.23 17.59 -4.88
CA GLN A 162 6.97 17.55 -4.14
C GLN A 162 6.51 18.96 -3.78
N ARG A 163 5.20 19.16 -3.70
CA ARG A 163 4.64 20.35 -3.03
C ARG A 163 4.85 20.26 -1.51
N ASP A 164 5.24 21.36 -0.87
CA ASP A 164 5.32 21.45 0.59
C ASP A 164 3.94 21.64 1.23
N ASP A 165 3.09 20.63 1.07
CA ASP A 165 1.72 20.63 1.54
C ASP A 165 1.51 19.85 2.84
N TRP A 166 2.28 20.21 3.86
CA TRP A 166 2.23 19.55 5.19
C TRP A 166 0.81 19.47 5.78
N PHE A 167 -0.04 20.45 5.47
CA PHE A 167 -1.40 20.57 5.99
C PHE A 167 -2.49 20.20 4.99
N CYS A 168 -2.11 19.58 3.86
CA CYS A 168 -3.04 19.02 2.89
C CYS A 168 -4.05 20.05 2.33
N LYS A 169 -3.57 21.29 2.09
CA LYS A 169 -4.36 22.43 1.59
C LYS A 169 -4.42 22.51 0.07
N LEU A 170 -3.58 21.76 -0.63
CA LEU A 170 -3.52 21.60 -2.09
C LEU A 170 -3.19 22.88 -2.88
N ASN A 171 -2.88 23.98 -2.20
CA ASN A 171 -2.61 25.30 -2.79
C ASN A 171 -1.22 25.86 -2.44
N GLN A 172 -0.33 25.03 -1.89
CA GLN A 172 1.00 25.46 -1.46
C GLN A 172 1.90 25.74 -2.67
N THR A 173 2.63 26.85 -2.62
CA THR A 173 3.49 27.32 -3.74
C THR A 173 4.97 27.06 -3.52
N LYS A 174 5.31 26.38 -2.43
CA LYS A 174 6.69 26.04 -2.05
C LYS A 174 6.97 24.57 -2.36
N ILE A 175 8.22 24.27 -2.70
CA ILE A 175 8.65 22.89 -2.89
C ILE A 175 9.03 22.26 -1.55
N CYS A 176 8.81 20.97 -1.43
CA CYS A 176 9.43 20.10 -0.45
C CYS A 176 10.48 19.25 -1.18
N SER A 177 11.70 19.19 -0.63
CA SER A 177 12.82 18.42 -1.20
C SER A 177 12.84 16.95 -0.77
N GLY A 178 11.71 16.43 -0.25
CA GLY A 178 11.53 15.02 0.13
C GLY A 178 11.68 14.07 -1.06
N ILE A 179 11.15 14.48 -2.22
CA ILE A 179 11.49 13.93 -3.53
C ILE A 179 11.86 15.08 -4.46
N LEU A 180 12.97 14.93 -5.18
CA LEU A 180 13.46 15.95 -6.11
C LEU A 180 14.16 15.30 -7.32
N SER A 181 13.59 15.50 -8.50
CA SER A 181 14.24 15.20 -9.78
C SER A 181 15.18 16.35 -10.16
N VAL A 182 16.47 16.04 -10.28
CA VAL A 182 17.55 17.00 -10.56
C VAL A 182 18.31 16.63 -11.82
N ILE A 183 18.81 17.66 -12.51
CA ILE A 183 19.83 17.52 -13.54
C ILE A 183 21.15 17.90 -12.87
N PRO A 184 22.07 16.95 -12.61
CA PRO A 184 23.33 17.25 -11.93
C PRO A 184 24.18 18.26 -12.71
N SER A 185 24.74 19.24 -12.00
CA SER A 185 25.48 20.36 -12.56
C SER A 185 26.40 20.95 -11.49
N VAL A 186 27.71 20.90 -11.73
CA VAL A 186 28.71 21.50 -10.82
C VAL A 186 28.50 23.01 -10.72
N ASP A 187 28.12 23.66 -11.82
CA ASP A 187 27.82 25.10 -11.84
C ASP A 187 26.61 25.44 -10.98
N ASP A 188 25.58 24.58 -10.96
CA ASP A 188 24.41 24.79 -10.11
C ASP A 188 24.72 24.50 -8.64
N PHE A 189 25.57 23.52 -8.34
CA PHE A 189 26.08 23.31 -6.99
C PHE A 189 26.81 24.56 -6.46
N ASP A 190 27.79 25.05 -7.21
CA ASP A 190 28.57 26.24 -6.85
C ASP A 190 27.71 27.51 -6.81
N GLY A 191 26.78 27.63 -7.76
CA GLY A 191 25.80 28.71 -7.83
C GLY A 191 24.91 28.76 -6.59
N MET A 192 24.42 27.61 -6.12
CA MET A 192 23.63 27.52 -4.89
C MET A 192 24.44 27.91 -3.66
N LEU A 193 25.69 27.46 -3.52
CA LEU A 193 26.53 27.85 -2.40
C LEU A 193 26.80 29.35 -2.41
N LYS A 194 27.19 29.91 -3.56
CA LYS A 194 27.39 31.36 -3.71
C LYS A 194 26.13 32.15 -3.38
N TYR A 195 24.98 31.71 -3.89
CA TYR A 195 23.70 32.36 -3.64
C TYR A 195 23.31 32.29 -2.16
N ALA A 196 23.52 31.16 -1.49
CA ALA A 196 23.30 31.02 -0.05
C ALA A 196 24.09 32.05 0.76
N GLY A 197 25.34 32.31 0.39
CA GLY A 197 26.17 33.33 1.03
C GLY A 197 25.66 34.77 0.79
N GLN A 198 24.97 35.01 -0.32
CA GLN A 198 24.34 36.30 -0.62
C GLN A 198 23.03 36.51 0.14
N VAL A 199 22.18 35.48 0.23
CA VAL A 199 20.88 35.59 0.90
C VAL A 199 20.98 35.44 2.42
N GLY A 200 22.01 34.75 2.92
CA GLY A 200 22.32 34.64 4.35
C GLY A 200 21.12 34.26 5.20
N SER A 201 20.79 35.11 6.18
CA SER A 201 19.71 34.91 7.16
C SER A 201 18.29 34.88 6.57
N MET A 202 18.11 35.20 5.29
CA MET A 202 16.80 35.07 4.63
C MET A 202 16.42 33.60 4.37
N LEU A 203 17.41 32.70 4.36
CA LEU A 203 17.13 31.27 4.40
C LEU A 203 16.65 30.92 5.80
N THR A 204 15.40 30.48 5.91
CA THR A 204 14.74 30.09 7.17
C THR A 204 14.14 28.68 7.11
N LEU A 205 14.04 28.10 5.92
CA LEU A 205 13.39 26.81 5.65
C LEU A 205 14.37 25.78 5.04
N GLY A 206 15.66 25.90 5.33
CA GLY A 206 16.68 24.89 4.97
C GLY A 206 16.98 24.74 3.48
N ASP A 207 17.33 23.52 3.08
CA ASP A 207 17.78 23.14 1.73
C ASP A 207 16.70 23.35 0.67
N GLN A 208 15.44 22.99 0.96
CA GLN A 208 14.33 23.13 -0.01
C GLN A 208 14.13 24.59 -0.45
N GLN A 209 14.25 25.56 0.46
CA GLN A 209 14.11 26.97 0.13
C GLN A 209 15.28 27.48 -0.71
N LEU A 210 16.51 27.06 -0.37
CA LEU A 210 17.69 27.43 -1.14
C LEU A 210 17.56 26.94 -2.59
N ILE A 211 17.19 25.67 -2.77
CA ILE A 211 16.99 25.06 -4.09
C ILE A 211 15.91 25.84 -4.86
N GLU A 212 14.75 26.07 -4.25
CA GLU A 212 13.65 26.80 -4.90
C GLU A 212 14.07 28.20 -5.34
N MET A 213 14.69 28.97 -4.43
CA MET A 213 15.06 30.35 -4.69
C MET A 213 16.18 30.46 -5.73
N TYR A 214 17.22 29.62 -5.65
CA TYR A 214 18.30 29.61 -6.63
C TYR A 214 17.78 29.31 -8.04
N PHE A 215 17.00 28.24 -8.19
CA PHE A 215 16.50 27.82 -9.50
C PHE A 215 15.49 28.81 -10.08
N ARG A 216 14.67 29.46 -9.24
CA ARG A 216 13.74 30.51 -9.67
C ARG A 216 14.46 31.82 -10.03
N HIS A 217 15.38 32.28 -9.19
CA HIS A 217 15.90 33.65 -9.28
C HIS A 217 17.24 33.76 -10.00
N VAL A 218 18.11 32.76 -9.87
CA VAL A 218 19.46 32.77 -10.44
C VAL A 218 19.51 31.95 -11.73
N ALA A 219 19.21 30.66 -11.66
CA ALA A 219 19.30 29.76 -12.83
C ALA A 219 18.17 29.99 -13.86
N LYS A 220 17.09 30.69 -13.48
CA LYS A 220 15.89 30.94 -14.31
C LYS A 220 15.25 29.66 -14.87
N LYS A 221 15.33 28.57 -14.11
CA LYS A 221 14.80 27.23 -14.43
C LYS A 221 14.03 26.72 -13.21
N PRO A 222 12.82 27.24 -12.93
CA PRO A 222 12.10 26.91 -11.70
C PRO A 222 11.82 25.41 -11.61
N VAL A 223 11.86 24.88 -10.38
CA VAL A 223 11.48 23.49 -10.08
C VAL A 223 9.96 23.35 -10.24
N ASN A 224 9.51 22.38 -11.05
CA ASN A 224 8.11 22.08 -11.28
C ASN A 224 7.52 21.26 -10.12
N PHE A 225 6.20 21.27 -9.98
CA PHE A 225 5.50 20.46 -8.97
C PHE A 225 5.06 19.12 -9.53
N LEU A 226 5.41 18.05 -8.83
CA LEU A 226 4.71 16.78 -8.97
C LEU A 226 3.26 16.94 -8.48
N ASP A 227 2.34 16.20 -9.08
CA ASP A 227 0.97 16.13 -8.58
C ASP A 227 0.91 15.35 -7.25
N ASP A 228 -0.11 15.60 -6.44
CA ASP A 228 -0.20 15.02 -5.10
C ASP A 228 -0.43 13.50 -5.13
N ALA A 229 -0.94 12.93 -6.23
CA ALA A 229 -1.04 11.48 -6.43
C ALA A 229 0.32 10.85 -6.79
N THR A 230 1.28 11.66 -7.22
CA THR A 230 2.66 11.24 -7.39
C THR A 230 3.44 11.38 -6.09
N ALA A 231 3.39 12.54 -5.42
CA ALA A 231 4.17 12.77 -4.22
C ALA A 231 3.39 13.59 -3.19
N SER A 232 3.22 13.05 -1.98
CA SER A 232 2.57 13.77 -0.89
C SER A 232 3.09 13.32 0.48
N PHE A 233 2.68 14.04 1.54
CA PHE A 233 2.97 13.64 2.90
C PHE A 233 2.03 12.53 3.38
N GLY A 234 2.51 11.65 4.26
CA GLY A 234 1.69 10.53 4.75
C GLY A 234 0.41 10.95 5.47
N GLN A 235 0.41 12.07 6.18
CA GLN A 235 -0.82 12.60 6.80
C GLN A 235 -1.85 13.13 5.80
N CYS A 236 -1.46 13.32 4.53
CA CYS A 236 -2.35 13.75 3.45
C CYS A 236 -2.93 12.58 2.65
N ILE A 237 -2.64 11.34 3.07
CA ILE A 237 -3.31 10.18 2.49
C ILE A 237 -4.81 10.29 2.75
N GLY A 238 -5.59 10.07 1.69
CA GLY A 238 -7.02 10.24 1.69
C GLY A 238 -7.51 11.67 1.36
N THR A 239 -6.62 12.66 1.27
CA THR A 239 -6.96 14.03 0.83
C THR A 239 -6.39 14.39 -0.53
N VAL A 240 -5.51 13.55 -1.07
CA VAL A 240 -4.81 13.71 -2.34
C VAL A 240 -5.78 13.87 -3.52
N GLN A 241 -5.46 14.81 -4.41
CA GLN A 241 -6.16 15.03 -5.68
C GLN A 241 -5.35 14.44 -6.83
N GLN A 242 -6.04 13.76 -7.76
CA GLN A 242 -5.47 13.37 -9.04
C GLN A 242 -5.99 14.32 -10.12
N ASN A 243 -5.07 14.94 -10.85
CA ASN A 243 -5.43 15.64 -12.08
C ASN A 243 -5.59 14.59 -13.19
N ASP A 244 -6.84 14.30 -13.54
CA ASP A 244 -7.16 13.37 -14.61
C ASP A 244 -6.95 14.08 -15.96
N TRP A 245 -5.79 13.90 -16.58
CA TRP A 245 -5.42 14.56 -17.85
C TRP A 245 -6.33 14.14 -19.02
N SER A 246 -7.14 13.08 -18.87
CA SER A 246 -8.01 12.54 -19.91
C SER A 246 -9.47 13.01 -19.86
N TRP A 247 -9.90 13.74 -18.80
CA TRP A 247 -11.33 14.03 -18.57
C TRP A 247 -11.72 15.49 -18.28
N GLY A 248 -10.87 16.47 -18.60
CA GLY A 248 -11.24 17.89 -18.54
C GLY A 248 -11.48 18.41 -17.12
N THR A 249 -10.49 19.14 -16.59
CA THR A 249 -10.53 20.17 -15.52
C THR A 249 -11.29 19.93 -14.20
N ARG A 250 -11.94 18.78 -13.94
CA ARG A 250 -12.56 18.49 -12.63
C ARG A 250 -11.63 17.67 -11.75
N SER A 251 -10.87 18.36 -10.90
CA SER A 251 -10.16 17.74 -9.78
C SER A 251 -11.17 17.06 -8.85
N ARG A 252 -11.05 15.74 -8.67
CA ARG A 252 -11.84 14.97 -7.70
C ARG A 252 -10.93 14.58 -6.56
N HIS A 253 -11.35 14.89 -5.32
CA HIS A 253 -10.75 14.28 -4.14
C HIS A 253 -11.03 12.78 -4.18
N ASN A 254 -9.99 11.97 -4.25
CA ASN A 254 -10.13 10.52 -4.18
C ASN A 254 -9.49 10.02 -2.89
N ALA A 255 -10.33 9.69 -1.92
CA ALA A 255 -9.91 9.22 -0.60
C ALA A 255 -9.13 7.89 -0.62
N TRP A 256 -8.98 7.26 -1.79
CA TRP A 256 -8.33 5.97 -1.97
C TRP A 256 -7.02 6.03 -2.75
N ILE A 257 -6.55 7.22 -3.14
CA ILE A 257 -5.24 7.35 -3.78
C ILE A 257 -4.16 7.39 -2.71
N THR A 258 -3.30 6.37 -2.75
CA THR A 258 -2.02 6.40 -2.07
C THR A 258 -1.00 7.01 -3.04
N PRO A 259 -0.28 8.08 -2.65
CA PRO A 259 0.75 8.68 -3.50
C PRO A 259 1.81 7.67 -3.92
N ALA A 260 2.40 7.85 -5.12
CA ALA A 260 3.49 6.99 -5.57
C ALA A 260 4.71 7.04 -4.63
N PHE A 261 5.02 8.24 -4.16
CA PHE A 261 6.01 8.54 -3.17
C PHE A 261 5.34 9.20 -1.97
N VAL A 262 5.65 8.70 -0.77
CA VAL A 262 5.11 9.24 0.47
C VAL A 262 6.23 9.74 1.37
N HIS A 263 6.29 11.04 1.58
CA HIS A 263 7.25 11.68 2.47
C HIS A 263 6.70 11.70 3.89
N LYS A 264 7.40 11.03 4.82
CA LYS A 264 7.02 10.81 6.21
C LYS A 264 5.70 10.04 6.34
N SER A 265 5.62 9.13 7.30
CA SER A 265 4.42 8.30 7.51
C SER A 265 3.20 9.07 8.02
N GLY A 266 3.38 10.35 8.35
CA GLY A 266 2.46 11.09 9.22
C GLY A 266 2.62 10.68 10.69
N GLY A 267 1.84 11.33 11.55
CA GLY A 267 1.84 11.13 12.99
C GLY A 267 0.53 11.55 13.64
N TRP A 268 0.39 11.27 14.93
CA TRP A 268 -0.81 11.67 15.68
C TRP A 268 -0.82 13.18 15.97
N GLY A 269 -1.96 13.83 15.74
CA GLY A 269 -2.25 15.20 16.18
C GLY A 269 -1.89 16.34 15.21
N ASN A 270 -1.39 16.07 13.99
CA ASN A 270 -1.12 17.07 12.93
C ASN A 270 -0.52 18.41 13.44
N THR A 271 0.52 18.34 14.27
CA THR A 271 1.24 19.54 14.75
C THR A 271 2.63 19.63 14.14
N ASN A 272 3.12 20.85 13.90
CA ASN A 272 4.48 21.13 13.40
C ASN A 272 5.62 20.68 14.32
N ASN A 273 5.31 20.20 15.53
CA ASN A 273 6.27 20.07 16.62
C ASN A 273 6.17 18.75 17.38
N ASN A 274 5.88 17.64 16.69
CA ASN A 274 5.84 16.34 17.36
C ASN A 274 7.00 15.43 16.93
N ALA A 275 7.50 14.64 17.88
CA ALA A 275 8.47 13.57 17.64
C ALA A 275 7.89 12.39 16.83
N TYR A 276 6.66 12.55 16.33
CA TYR A 276 5.78 11.48 15.87
C TYR A 276 5.42 11.57 14.39
N SER A 277 5.93 12.55 13.65
CA SER A 277 5.57 12.82 12.26
C SER A 277 6.03 11.75 11.25
N ASN A 278 6.93 10.85 11.67
CA ASN A 278 7.41 9.72 10.88
C ASN A 278 7.59 8.45 11.74
N VAL A 279 6.60 8.11 12.56
CA VAL A 279 6.71 6.97 13.49
C VAL A 279 6.69 5.61 12.82
N CYS A 280 6.05 5.50 11.66
CA CYS A 280 5.81 4.20 11.01
C CYS A 280 6.81 3.84 9.92
N PHE A 281 7.67 4.77 9.49
CA PHE A 281 8.85 4.44 8.67
C PHE A 281 10.07 4.25 9.57
N SER A 282 9.93 3.34 10.54
CA SER A 282 10.98 2.99 11.49
C SER A 282 10.71 1.60 12.04
N HIS A 283 11.76 0.78 12.18
CA HIS A 283 11.67 -0.53 12.83
C HIS A 283 11.61 -0.42 14.37
N ASN A 284 11.86 0.77 14.93
CA ASN A 284 11.95 0.99 16.37
C ASN A 284 10.54 1.03 17.00
N MET A 285 10.03 -0.13 17.42
CA MET A 285 8.69 -0.29 18.00
C MET A 285 8.46 0.54 19.27
N SER A 286 9.50 0.95 19.99
CA SER A 286 9.34 1.80 21.18
C SER A 286 8.77 3.19 20.83
N ARG A 287 9.02 3.67 19.60
CA ARG A 287 8.49 4.93 19.09
C ARG A 287 7.05 4.79 18.56
N GLN A 288 6.60 3.56 18.31
CA GLN A 288 5.28 3.27 17.77
C GLN A 288 4.24 2.96 18.87
N ARG A 289 4.71 2.54 20.05
CA ARG A 289 3.87 2.13 21.18
C ARG A 289 3.47 3.32 22.05
N TYR A 290 2.20 3.36 22.47
CA TYR A 290 1.67 4.39 23.38
C TYR A 290 0.58 3.83 24.29
N VAL A 291 0.31 4.50 25.41
CA VAL A 291 -0.65 4.03 26.42
C VAL A 291 -1.97 4.81 26.31
N VAL A 292 -3.08 4.12 26.08
CA VAL A 292 -4.45 4.68 26.08
C VAL A 292 -5.28 3.91 27.10
N GLY A 293 -5.82 4.59 28.11
CA GLY A 293 -6.66 3.94 29.13
C GLY A 293 -5.96 2.79 29.86
N GLY A 294 -4.63 2.85 30.02
CA GLY A 294 -3.83 1.76 30.61
C GLY A 294 -3.42 0.65 29.64
N VAL A 295 -3.89 0.66 28.40
CA VAL A 295 -3.56 -0.32 27.35
C VAL A 295 -2.43 0.20 26.47
N VAL A 296 -1.42 -0.64 26.18
CA VAL A 296 -0.35 -0.30 25.23
C VAL A 296 -0.81 -0.65 23.81
N LEU A 297 -0.91 0.35 22.94
CA LEU A 297 -1.26 0.21 21.53
C LEU A 297 -0.05 0.53 20.65
N ASN A 298 0.10 -0.18 19.53
CA ASN A 298 1.02 0.20 18.46
C ASN A 298 0.25 1.03 17.41
N ALA A 299 0.56 2.32 17.32
CA ALA A 299 -0.06 3.26 16.39
C ALA A 299 0.05 2.81 14.92
N CYS A 300 1.14 2.11 14.59
CA CYS A 300 1.45 1.71 13.24
C CYS A 300 0.63 0.49 12.77
N HIS A 301 -0.07 -0.21 13.68
CA HIS A 301 -1.05 -1.24 13.27
C HIS A 301 -2.27 -0.63 12.55
N PHE A 302 -2.51 0.67 12.72
CA PHE A 302 -3.65 1.37 12.14
C PHE A 302 -3.25 2.32 11.00
N ASN A 303 -1.97 2.33 10.61
CA ASN A 303 -1.47 3.15 9.51
C ASN A 303 -1.21 2.24 8.29
N PRO A 304 -1.93 2.43 7.16
CA PRO A 304 -1.77 1.56 5.99
C PRO A 304 -0.36 1.59 5.40
N LEU A 305 0.35 2.72 5.53
CA LEU A 305 1.74 2.84 5.07
C LEU A 305 2.72 2.03 5.91
N ALA A 306 2.38 1.75 7.17
CA ALA A 306 3.26 1.02 8.07
C ALA A 306 3.42 -0.44 7.64
N ALA A 307 2.31 -1.09 7.29
CA ALA A 307 2.32 -2.46 6.79
C ALA A 307 3.13 -2.55 5.49
N HIS A 308 2.94 -1.57 4.59
CA HIS A 308 3.68 -1.47 3.34
C HIS A 308 5.19 -1.30 3.57
N TRP A 309 5.60 -0.31 4.38
CA TRP A 309 7.00 -0.09 4.71
C TRP A 309 7.65 -1.28 5.42
N ARG A 310 6.93 -1.89 6.39
CA ARG A 310 7.36 -3.09 7.11
C ARG A 310 7.63 -4.25 6.16
N SER A 311 6.82 -4.42 5.12
CA SER A 311 7.00 -5.51 4.15
C SER A 311 8.35 -5.43 3.43
N PHE A 312 8.71 -4.26 2.88
CA PHE A 312 10.02 -4.06 2.25
C PHE A 312 11.16 -4.16 3.24
N PHE A 313 11.01 -3.59 4.44
CA PHE A 313 12.05 -3.65 5.46
C PHE A 313 12.34 -5.10 5.89
N CYS A 314 11.30 -5.89 6.14
CA CYS A 314 11.45 -7.27 6.60
C CYS A 314 11.90 -8.23 5.49
N GLU A 315 11.46 -7.98 4.26
CA GLU A 315 11.99 -8.70 3.10
C GLU A 315 13.48 -8.40 2.88
N ALA A 316 13.90 -7.14 3.05
CA ALA A 316 15.32 -6.78 3.02
C ALA A 316 16.09 -7.51 4.12
N HIS A 317 15.59 -7.53 5.35
CA HIS A 317 16.20 -8.26 6.46
C HIS A 317 16.39 -9.76 6.13
N GLN A 318 15.37 -10.42 5.57
CA GLN A 318 15.47 -11.83 5.16
C GLN A 318 16.55 -12.06 4.09
N LEU A 319 16.62 -11.18 3.08
CA LEU A 319 17.65 -11.26 2.02
C LEU A 319 19.07 -11.03 2.55
N LEU A 320 19.21 -10.14 3.51
CA LEU A 320 20.50 -9.74 4.05
C LEU A 320 21.01 -10.67 5.15
N GLN A 321 20.09 -11.43 5.78
CA GLN A 321 20.35 -12.33 6.90
C GLN A 321 20.99 -11.62 8.10
N THR A 322 20.57 -10.39 8.40
CA THR A 322 21.12 -9.64 9.53
C THR A 322 20.73 -10.27 10.86
N ASP A 323 21.61 -10.23 11.86
CA ASP A 323 21.37 -10.80 13.19
C ASP A 323 21.20 -9.70 14.24
N ILE A 324 20.10 -8.94 14.10
CA ILE A 324 19.80 -7.82 14.99
C ILE A 324 18.47 -8.07 15.68
N HIS A 325 18.51 -8.22 17.00
CA HIS A 325 17.34 -8.60 17.80
C HIS A 325 16.14 -7.64 17.64
N SER A 326 16.38 -6.32 17.56
CA SER A 326 15.31 -5.32 17.35
C SER A 326 14.63 -5.50 15.98
N VAL A 327 15.40 -5.84 14.94
CA VAL A 327 14.92 -6.11 13.58
C VAL A 327 14.11 -7.42 13.56
N LYS A 328 14.65 -8.50 14.14
CA LYS A 328 13.94 -9.78 14.28
C LYS A 328 12.60 -9.62 15.02
N SER A 329 12.61 -8.84 16.10
CA SER A 329 11.40 -8.54 16.87
C SER A 329 10.38 -7.74 16.05
N PHE A 330 10.82 -6.75 15.28
CA PHE A 330 9.94 -5.97 14.40
C PHE A 330 9.35 -6.82 13.25
N CYS A 331 10.12 -7.75 12.70
CA CYS A 331 9.72 -8.61 11.59
C CYS A 331 8.98 -9.89 11.99
N SER A 332 8.93 -10.20 13.28
CA SER A 332 8.08 -11.25 13.82
C SER A 332 6.65 -10.76 13.95
N ASP A 333 5.68 -11.44 13.33
CA ASP A 333 4.25 -11.11 13.49
C ASP A 333 3.77 -11.35 14.93
N ALA A 334 4.29 -12.39 15.59
CA ALA A 334 4.03 -12.65 17.01
C ALA A 334 4.46 -11.45 17.87
N CYS A 335 5.64 -10.87 17.61
CA CYS A 335 6.14 -9.78 18.44
C CYS A 335 5.58 -8.41 18.03
N TYR A 336 5.38 -8.18 16.73
CA TYR A 336 4.82 -6.95 16.19
C TYR A 336 3.34 -6.81 16.57
N TYR A 337 2.50 -7.78 16.22
CA TYR A 337 1.04 -7.71 16.44
C TYR A 337 0.60 -8.15 17.83
N HIS A 338 1.22 -9.18 18.41
CA HIS A 338 0.76 -9.81 19.65
C HIS A 338 1.65 -9.52 20.87
N GLY A 339 2.83 -8.92 20.67
CA GLY A 339 3.79 -8.69 21.74
C GLY A 339 4.36 -9.99 22.35
N GLN A 340 4.34 -11.09 21.60
CA GLN A 340 4.77 -12.43 22.02
C GLN A 340 5.96 -12.90 21.17
N HIS A 341 6.86 -13.71 21.74
CA HIS A 341 7.99 -14.34 21.01
C HIS A 341 7.78 -15.86 20.91
N ALA A 342 8.35 -16.49 19.89
CA ALA A 342 8.28 -17.95 19.68
C ALA A 342 9.19 -18.74 20.65
N ASP A 343 10.17 -18.07 21.26
CA ASP A 343 11.27 -18.61 22.05
C ASP A 343 11.33 -18.05 23.49
N GLY A 344 10.32 -17.28 23.93
CA GLY A 344 10.17 -16.85 25.33
C GLY A 344 11.04 -15.66 25.78
N VAL A 345 11.80 -15.02 24.88
CA VAL A 345 12.51 -13.76 25.18
C VAL A 345 11.51 -12.60 25.21
N ALA A 346 11.68 -11.63 26.11
CA ALA A 346 10.79 -10.47 26.14
C ALA A 346 10.92 -9.66 24.83
N CYS A 347 9.80 -9.39 24.16
CA CYS A 347 9.74 -8.38 23.11
C CYS A 347 10.31 -7.08 23.70
N LEU A 348 11.51 -6.66 23.29
CA LEU A 348 12.13 -5.45 23.83
C LEU A 348 11.22 -4.25 23.57
N ALA A 349 10.39 -3.95 24.56
CA ALA A 349 9.74 -2.68 24.72
C ALA A 349 10.78 -1.80 25.41
N GLY A 350 11.35 -0.83 24.69
CA GLY A 350 11.72 0.39 25.39
C GLY A 350 10.47 0.84 26.16
N ALA A 351 10.58 0.96 27.48
CA ALA A 351 9.45 1.36 28.32
C ALA A 351 8.78 2.63 27.74
N PRO A 352 7.44 2.71 27.73
CA PRO A 352 6.76 3.89 27.22
C PRO A 352 7.23 5.11 28.02
N ARG A 353 7.67 6.18 27.34
CA ARG A 353 7.94 7.45 28.03
C ARG A 353 6.62 7.97 28.60
N PRO A 354 6.50 8.17 29.92
CA PRO A 354 5.31 8.78 30.49
C PRO A 354 5.19 10.23 29.99
N LEU A 355 3.97 10.64 29.63
CA LEU A 355 3.63 12.02 29.35
C LEU A 355 3.85 12.87 30.61
N ARG A 356 5.01 13.49 30.76
CA ARG A 356 5.18 14.66 31.64
C ARG A 356 5.09 15.92 30.78
N GLY A 357 3.95 16.60 30.86
CA GLY A 357 3.80 17.94 30.29
C GLY A 357 2.41 18.29 29.74
N ALA A 358 1.35 18.11 30.52
CA ALA A 358 0.09 18.84 30.33
C ALA A 358 -0.74 18.77 31.62
N ILE A 359 -0.38 19.58 32.62
CA ILE A 359 -1.30 19.90 33.72
C ILE A 359 -1.53 21.41 33.73
N SER A 360 -2.82 21.73 33.81
CA SER A 360 -3.48 23.01 34.14
C SER A 360 -3.58 24.04 33.01
N GLY A 361 -4.84 24.32 32.66
CA GLY A 361 -5.21 25.33 31.67
C GLY A 361 -6.59 25.03 31.09
N SER A 362 -7.62 25.11 31.92
CA SER A 362 -9.03 25.06 31.53
C SER A 362 -9.36 26.08 30.43
N THR A 363 -9.88 25.63 29.29
CA THR A 363 -11.12 26.14 28.65
C THR A 363 -11.43 25.26 27.42
N GLY A 364 -12.69 24.82 27.32
CA GLY A 364 -13.09 23.64 26.56
C GLY A 364 -13.07 23.77 25.04
N HIS A 365 -12.60 22.70 24.40
CA HIS A 365 -13.07 22.28 23.09
C HIS A 365 -13.49 20.80 23.19
N ARG A 366 -14.79 20.54 22.99
CA ARG A 366 -15.34 19.18 22.88
C ARG A 366 -14.81 18.55 21.59
N TYR A 367 -14.09 17.44 21.71
CA TYR A 367 -13.82 16.55 20.59
C TYR A 367 -15.04 15.65 20.32
N PRO A 368 -15.35 15.33 19.06
CA PRO A 368 -16.33 14.29 18.75
C PRO A 368 -15.72 12.91 19.01
N ALA A 369 -16.31 12.19 19.97
CA ALA A 369 -15.95 10.83 20.35
C ALA A 369 -16.55 9.83 19.36
N HIS A 370 -15.85 9.44 18.28
CA HIS A 370 -16.29 8.32 17.44
C HIS A 370 -15.14 7.59 16.71
N ILE A 371 -14.09 7.12 17.40
CA ILE A 371 -13.26 5.99 16.92
C ILE A 371 -12.68 5.22 18.11
N LEU A 372 -13.51 4.46 18.82
CA LEU A 372 -13.13 3.31 19.66
C LEU A 372 -14.36 2.39 19.71
N PRO A 373 -14.30 1.11 19.31
CA PRO A 373 -15.30 0.13 19.71
C PRO A 373 -15.16 -0.13 21.22
N GLU A 374 -16.29 -0.13 21.94
CA GLU A 374 -16.41 -0.56 23.33
C GLU A 374 -15.78 -1.95 23.53
N LEU A 375 -14.62 -1.99 24.16
CA LEU A 375 -14.00 -3.20 24.71
C LEU A 375 -13.35 -2.88 26.05
N VAL A 376 -14.06 -2.17 26.92
CA VAL A 376 -13.72 -2.05 28.35
C VAL A 376 -15.02 -1.93 29.14
N GLU A 377 -15.76 -3.03 29.27
CA GLU A 377 -16.64 -3.27 30.41
C GLU A 377 -17.14 -4.72 30.37
N THR A 378 -16.38 -5.62 30.99
CA THR A 378 -16.86 -6.80 31.73
C THR A 378 -15.62 -7.63 32.06
N GLY A 379 -15.14 -7.50 33.30
CA GLY A 379 -14.06 -8.34 33.84
C GLY A 379 -14.51 -9.79 34.03
N LYS A 380 -14.58 -10.56 32.95
CA LYS A 380 -14.76 -12.02 32.98
C LYS A 380 -13.69 -12.71 32.13
N PRO A 381 -13.06 -13.79 32.62
CA PRO A 381 -12.11 -14.56 31.83
C PRO A 381 -12.82 -15.30 30.68
N ALA A 382 -12.14 -15.43 29.55
CA ALA A 382 -12.61 -16.17 28.38
C ALA A 382 -12.78 -17.68 28.71
N PRO A 383 -13.77 -18.39 28.13
CA PRO A 383 -14.01 -19.80 28.43
C PRO A 383 -12.93 -20.75 27.89
N GLU A 384 -12.75 -21.83 28.64
CA GLU A 384 -11.71 -22.86 28.60
C GLU A 384 -11.84 -23.88 27.43
N ALA A 385 -12.21 -23.44 26.23
CA ALA A 385 -12.59 -24.34 25.12
C ALA A 385 -11.61 -24.38 23.91
N TRP A 386 -10.32 -24.12 24.12
CA TRP A 386 -9.30 -24.18 23.04
C TRP A 386 -8.06 -25.02 23.39
N ARG A 387 -8.22 -26.04 24.23
CA ARG A 387 -7.19 -27.08 24.41
C ARG A 387 -7.62 -28.38 23.74
N ALA A 388 -6.69 -28.86 22.92
CA ALA A 388 -6.64 -30.14 22.23
C ALA A 388 -7.63 -30.30 21.07
N GLN A 389 -7.09 -30.23 19.85
CA GLN A 389 -7.32 -31.27 18.84
C GLN A 389 -6.37 -31.14 17.63
N HIS A 390 -5.60 -32.20 17.41
CA HIS A 390 -4.92 -32.64 16.18
C HIS A 390 -3.56 -32.01 15.80
N LEU A 391 -2.50 -32.58 16.38
CA LEU A 391 -1.30 -32.96 15.62
C LEU A 391 -1.72 -33.94 14.53
N GLN A 392 -1.72 -33.49 13.27
CA GLN A 392 -1.65 -34.39 12.12
C GLN A 392 -0.31 -34.15 11.41
N PRO A 393 0.32 -35.20 10.86
CA PRO A 393 1.56 -35.06 10.11
C PRO A 393 1.40 -34.02 9.00
N THR A 394 2.39 -33.15 8.87
CA THR A 394 2.47 -32.17 7.79
C THR A 394 2.19 -32.85 6.45
N PRO A 395 1.21 -32.36 5.65
CA PRO A 395 0.99 -32.88 4.31
C PRO A 395 2.28 -32.71 3.50
N LYS A 396 2.66 -33.73 2.73
CA LYS A 396 3.72 -33.59 1.73
C LYS A 396 3.36 -32.43 0.78
N PRO A 397 4.34 -31.66 0.29
CA PRO A 397 4.08 -30.57 -0.64
C PRO A 397 3.29 -31.07 -1.86
N PRO A 398 2.28 -30.31 -2.33
CA PRO A 398 1.48 -30.69 -3.47
C PRO A 398 2.34 -30.82 -4.73
N LYS A 399 2.03 -31.81 -5.57
CA LYS A 399 2.80 -32.10 -6.78
C LYS A 399 2.39 -31.16 -7.94
N PRO A 400 3.28 -30.93 -8.93
CA PRO A 400 2.91 -30.30 -10.19
C PRO A 400 1.71 -31.02 -10.79
N ALA A 401 0.71 -30.28 -11.28
CA ALA A 401 -0.48 -30.88 -11.89
C ALA A 401 -0.06 -31.68 -13.14
N GLY A 402 -0.28 -33.01 -13.10
CA GLY A 402 -0.09 -33.88 -14.26
C GLY A 402 -1.09 -33.56 -15.38
N THR A 403 -0.86 -34.12 -16.57
CA THR A 403 -1.67 -33.90 -17.77
C THR A 403 -3.12 -34.37 -17.68
N ASP A 404 -3.52 -34.98 -16.57
CA ASP A 404 -4.88 -35.47 -16.37
C ASP A 404 -5.75 -34.37 -15.79
N GLU A 405 -6.90 -34.14 -16.44
CA GLU A 405 -7.90 -33.14 -16.13
C GLU A 405 -8.37 -33.20 -14.66
N VAL A 406 -7.73 -32.45 -13.77
CA VAL A 406 -8.24 -32.21 -12.42
C VAL A 406 -9.16 -30.99 -12.48
N ASN A 407 -10.47 -31.22 -12.42
CA ASN A 407 -11.55 -30.22 -12.39
C ASN A 407 -11.13 -28.87 -11.76
N PHE A 408 -10.87 -27.89 -12.63
CA PHE A 408 -10.01 -26.75 -12.31
C PHE A 408 -10.78 -25.59 -11.68
N LEU A 409 -10.73 -25.45 -10.36
CA LEU A 409 -10.84 -24.15 -9.68
C LEU A 409 -9.62 -23.29 -10.06
N SER A 410 -9.67 -22.72 -11.26
CA SER A 410 -8.71 -21.70 -11.68
C SER A 410 -8.77 -20.53 -10.70
N LEU A 411 -7.62 -19.94 -10.39
CA LEU A 411 -7.49 -18.64 -9.75
C LEU A 411 -6.64 -17.86 -10.77
N GLU A 412 -7.20 -16.87 -11.47
CA GLU A 412 -6.40 -16.02 -12.36
C GLU A 412 -5.92 -14.82 -11.56
N MET A 413 -4.96 -14.97 -10.66
CA MET A 413 -4.35 -13.82 -9.96
C MET A 413 -3.67 -12.92 -10.99
N ALA A 414 -4.03 -11.64 -11.01
CA ALA A 414 -3.67 -10.63 -11.98
C ALA A 414 -2.17 -10.69 -12.25
N THR A 415 -1.83 -10.81 -13.53
CA THR A 415 -0.49 -10.65 -14.12
C THR A 415 0.60 -10.32 -13.10
N TRP A 416 1.17 -11.35 -12.48
CA TRP A 416 2.55 -11.27 -12.02
C TRP A 416 3.38 -11.30 -13.30
N ASN A 417 3.82 -10.13 -13.78
CA ASN A 417 4.87 -10.13 -14.78
C ASN A 417 6.07 -10.78 -14.09
N CYS A 418 6.46 -11.99 -14.49
CA CYS A 418 7.69 -12.64 -14.02
C CYS A 418 8.94 -11.93 -14.56
N ARG A 419 8.96 -10.59 -14.48
CA ARG A 419 10.03 -9.68 -14.87
C ARG A 419 10.70 -9.09 -13.63
N GLY A 420 10.99 -9.94 -12.65
CA GLY A 420 12.18 -9.74 -11.82
C GLY A 420 13.42 -10.09 -12.64
N VAL A 421 14.56 -9.46 -12.37
CA VAL A 421 15.82 -9.69 -13.10
C VAL A 421 16.52 -10.96 -12.57
N CYS A 422 16.65 -11.99 -13.41
CA CYS A 422 17.60 -13.12 -13.21
C CYS A 422 18.46 -13.29 -14.47
N PRO A 423 19.72 -13.80 -14.34
CA PRO A 423 20.78 -13.57 -15.32
C PRO A 423 20.66 -14.31 -16.67
N SER A 424 19.56 -15.04 -16.93
CA SER A 424 19.47 -15.89 -18.13
C SER A 424 18.04 -16.16 -18.65
N GLY A 425 17.05 -15.33 -18.28
CA GLY A 425 15.70 -15.39 -18.85
C GLY A 425 14.75 -16.37 -18.14
N GLY A 426 13.76 -15.81 -17.44
CA GLY A 426 12.63 -16.48 -16.77
C GLY A 426 12.82 -16.62 -15.26
N CYS A 427 12.14 -15.79 -14.45
CA CYS A 427 12.14 -15.87 -12.96
C CYS A 427 10.78 -16.25 -12.38
N CYS A 428 9.98 -16.97 -13.14
CA CYS A 428 9.01 -17.85 -12.51
C CYS A 428 9.31 -19.20 -13.14
N ASP A 429 9.58 -20.17 -12.30
CA ASP A 429 9.49 -21.56 -12.68
C ASP A 429 8.44 -22.26 -11.80
N ASP A 430 8.35 -23.57 -11.92
CA ASP A 430 7.44 -24.35 -11.11
C ASP A 430 7.73 -24.20 -9.59
N GLN A 431 8.96 -23.85 -9.20
CA GLN A 431 9.36 -23.69 -7.81
C GLN A 431 8.82 -22.37 -7.21
N ASP A 432 8.80 -21.28 -7.98
CA ASP A 432 8.18 -20.02 -7.57
C ASP A 432 6.66 -20.13 -7.42
N CYS A 433 6.01 -20.83 -8.35
CA CYS A 433 4.58 -21.10 -8.24
C CYS A 433 4.26 -22.02 -7.04
N ALA A 434 5.16 -22.96 -6.71
CA ALA A 434 5.07 -23.79 -5.51
C ALA A 434 5.16 -22.97 -4.22
N LEU A 435 6.09 -22.02 -4.16
CA LEU A 435 6.24 -21.12 -3.01
C LEU A 435 4.99 -20.27 -2.77
N GLN A 436 4.39 -19.73 -3.83
CA GLN A 436 3.11 -19.02 -3.73
C GLN A 436 1.98 -19.93 -3.23
N CYS A 437 1.90 -21.14 -3.77
CA CYS A 437 0.93 -22.16 -3.34
C CYS A 437 1.05 -22.48 -1.84
N GLU A 438 2.26 -22.55 -1.31
CA GLU A 438 2.52 -22.94 0.07
C GLU A 438 2.43 -21.77 1.06
N HIS A 439 2.92 -20.58 0.69
CA HIS A 439 3.18 -19.49 1.64
C HIS A 439 2.25 -18.28 1.48
N ASN A 440 1.45 -18.18 0.42
CA ASN A 440 0.53 -17.06 0.26
C ASN A 440 -0.60 -17.14 1.30
N PRO A 441 -0.76 -16.16 2.21
CA PRO A 441 -1.71 -16.24 3.32
C PRO A 441 -3.19 -16.35 2.89
N GLU A 442 -3.53 -16.04 1.64
CA GLU A 442 -4.89 -16.19 1.10
C GLU A 442 -5.23 -17.64 0.69
N ILE A 443 -4.20 -18.43 0.35
CA ILE A 443 -4.34 -19.80 -0.20
C ILE A 443 -3.47 -20.85 0.51
N SER A 444 -2.62 -20.45 1.44
CA SER A 444 -1.75 -21.31 2.23
C SER A 444 -2.60 -22.32 3.01
N GLY A 445 -2.21 -23.59 2.94
CA GLY A 445 -2.99 -24.72 3.48
C GLY A 445 -4.24 -25.10 2.66
N ARG A 446 -4.55 -24.37 1.58
CA ARG A 446 -5.70 -24.63 0.68
C ARG A 446 -5.30 -24.87 -0.76
N CYS A 447 -4.07 -24.56 -1.11
CA CYS A 447 -3.53 -24.80 -2.43
C CYS A 447 -3.38 -26.30 -2.72
N GLN A 448 -3.98 -26.75 -3.81
CA GLN A 448 -3.97 -28.13 -4.27
C GLN A 448 -2.95 -28.37 -5.40
N GLY A 449 -2.44 -27.31 -6.02
CA GLY A 449 -1.40 -27.40 -7.02
C GLY A 449 -1.13 -26.07 -7.68
N PHE A 450 -0.22 -26.07 -8.64
CA PHE A 450 0.11 -24.91 -9.44
C PHE A 450 0.57 -25.35 -10.84
N LYS A 451 0.60 -24.41 -11.78
CA LYS A 451 1.14 -24.61 -13.12
C LYS A 451 1.77 -23.33 -13.61
N PHE A 452 3.06 -23.39 -13.96
CA PHE A 452 3.71 -22.29 -14.64
C PHE A 452 3.46 -22.35 -16.16
N ASP A 453 2.89 -21.30 -16.74
CA ASP A 453 2.78 -21.11 -18.18
C ASP A 453 4.03 -20.39 -18.68
N LYS A 454 5.01 -21.16 -19.14
CA LYS A 454 6.32 -20.66 -19.58
C LYS A 454 6.24 -19.71 -20.79
N ALA A 455 5.25 -19.91 -21.67
CA ALA A 455 5.07 -19.07 -22.85
C ALA A 455 4.51 -17.68 -22.49
N LYS A 456 3.69 -17.61 -21.44
CA LYS A 456 3.05 -16.37 -20.99
C LYS A 456 3.69 -15.75 -19.76
N LEU A 457 4.63 -16.45 -19.13
CA LEU A 457 5.24 -16.09 -17.85
C LEU A 457 4.18 -15.88 -16.75
N ILE A 458 3.29 -16.87 -16.57
CA ILE A 458 2.18 -16.79 -15.60
C ILE A 458 2.21 -18.00 -14.66
N CYS A 459 2.25 -17.76 -13.35
CA CYS A 459 1.93 -18.78 -12.34
C CYS A 459 0.41 -18.92 -12.18
N ARG A 460 -0.12 -20.10 -12.46
CA ARG A 460 -1.51 -20.46 -12.12
C ARG A 460 -1.45 -21.23 -10.82
N VAL A 461 -2.12 -20.72 -9.78
CA VAL A 461 -2.21 -21.41 -8.49
C VAL A 461 -3.63 -21.91 -8.31
N TYR A 462 -3.79 -23.16 -7.88
CA TYR A 462 -5.07 -23.83 -7.72
C TYR A 462 -5.33 -24.01 -6.23
N ALA A 463 -6.36 -23.36 -5.69
CA ALA A 463 -6.70 -23.46 -4.27
C ALA A 463 -8.18 -23.72 -4.07
N HIS A 464 -8.51 -24.51 -3.06
CA HIS A 464 -9.89 -24.74 -2.67
C HIS A 464 -10.39 -23.56 -1.84
N LEU A 465 -11.29 -22.77 -2.40
CA LEU A 465 -12.01 -21.72 -1.68
C LEU A 465 -13.26 -22.34 -1.06
N GLU A 466 -13.19 -22.65 0.23
CA GLU A 466 -14.36 -23.11 0.97
C GLU A 466 -15.35 -21.94 1.16
N PRO A 467 -16.60 -22.07 0.69
CA PRO A 467 -17.62 -21.09 0.98
C PRO A 467 -18.03 -21.19 2.46
N PHE A 468 -18.30 -20.05 3.07
CA PHE A 468 -18.94 -19.99 4.39
C PHE A 468 -20.32 -20.67 4.38
N TRP A 469 -21.02 -20.61 3.24
CA TRP A 469 -22.29 -21.28 3.03
C TRP A 469 -22.51 -21.60 1.55
N SER A 470 -23.16 -22.73 1.24
CA SER A 470 -23.47 -23.13 -0.13
C SER A 470 -24.82 -23.82 -0.29
N SER A 471 -25.39 -23.77 -1.50
CA SER A 471 -26.58 -24.53 -1.89
C SER A 471 -26.57 -24.86 -3.38
N GLU A 472 -27.08 -26.06 -3.71
CA GLU A 472 -27.30 -26.48 -5.09
C GLU A 472 -28.42 -25.71 -5.79
N GLY A 473 -29.25 -24.99 -5.04
CA GLY A 473 -30.37 -24.20 -5.57
C GLY A 473 -31.50 -25.07 -6.10
N GLY A 474 -32.18 -24.62 -7.17
CA GLY A 474 -33.29 -25.30 -7.82
C GLY A 474 -34.11 -24.39 -8.72
N HIS A 475 -35.36 -24.80 -8.97
CA HIS A 475 -36.34 -23.96 -9.67
C HIS A 475 -36.96 -22.95 -8.70
N SER A 476 -37.05 -21.69 -9.11
CA SER A 476 -37.72 -20.62 -8.38
C SER A 476 -38.87 -20.04 -9.21
N GLY A 477 -39.97 -19.71 -8.53
CA GLY A 477 -41.17 -19.12 -9.11
C GLY A 477 -42.22 -20.16 -9.53
N PRO A 478 -43.40 -19.74 -10.03
CA PRO A 478 -43.74 -18.37 -10.44
C PRO A 478 -44.26 -17.48 -9.30
N ASN A 479 -44.54 -18.03 -8.12
CA ASN A 479 -45.08 -17.31 -6.96
C ASN A 479 -44.13 -17.40 -5.75
N PHE A 480 -44.44 -16.65 -4.68
CA PHE A 480 -43.62 -16.58 -3.47
C PHE A 480 -43.46 -17.95 -2.77
N GLN A 481 -44.49 -18.78 -2.77
CA GLN A 481 -44.46 -20.12 -2.18
C GLN A 481 -43.48 -21.03 -2.93
N ALA A 482 -43.36 -20.86 -4.24
CA ALA A 482 -42.42 -21.56 -5.10
C ALA A 482 -41.05 -20.87 -5.23
N SER A 483 -40.79 -19.80 -4.46
CA SER A 483 -39.43 -19.22 -4.39
C SER A 483 -38.52 -20.07 -3.50
N LEU A 484 -37.28 -20.22 -3.91
CA LEU A 484 -36.26 -20.94 -3.15
C LEU A 484 -36.04 -20.25 -1.80
N VAL A 485 -35.87 -21.09 -0.78
CA VAL A 485 -35.43 -20.70 0.55
C VAL A 485 -34.00 -21.18 0.70
N TYR A 486 -33.15 -20.36 1.31
CA TYR A 486 -31.76 -20.68 1.57
C TYR A 486 -31.53 -20.74 3.10
N PRO A 487 -31.84 -21.88 3.77
CA PRO A 487 -31.68 -22.00 5.22
C PRO A 487 -30.23 -21.83 5.66
N GLY A 488 -30.01 -21.04 6.70
CA GLY A 488 -28.67 -20.80 7.26
C GLY A 488 -27.80 -19.85 6.43
N ALA A 489 -28.31 -19.34 5.30
CA ALA A 489 -27.60 -18.34 4.51
C ALA A 489 -27.69 -16.97 5.20
N SER A 490 -26.84 -16.74 6.20
CA SER A 490 -26.68 -15.43 6.84
C SER A 490 -25.78 -14.51 6.01
N LEU A 491 -26.07 -13.21 6.04
CA LEU A 491 -25.19 -12.19 5.48
C LEU A 491 -23.92 -12.08 6.36
N PRO A 492 -22.70 -12.32 5.84
CA PRO A 492 -21.49 -12.25 6.65
C PRO A 492 -21.20 -10.83 7.17
N ALA A 493 -20.67 -10.73 8.39
CA ALA A 493 -20.24 -9.47 8.98
C ALA A 493 -18.92 -8.99 8.33
N GLY A 494 -18.96 -7.90 7.56
CA GLY A 494 -17.78 -7.35 6.88
C GLY A 494 -17.82 -7.52 5.36
N GLY A 495 -16.66 -7.69 4.72
CA GLY A 495 -16.62 -7.94 3.27
C GLY A 495 -17.11 -9.35 2.94
N PHE A 496 -17.84 -9.54 1.84
CA PHE A 496 -18.32 -10.85 1.42
C PHE A 496 -18.44 -10.96 -0.10
N THR A 497 -18.60 -12.19 -0.58
CA THR A 497 -18.90 -12.47 -1.99
C THR A 497 -20.04 -13.47 -2.12
N VAL A 498 -21.00 -13.21 -3.00
CA VAL A 498 -22.08 -14.14 -3.33
C VAL A 498 -21.94 -14.51 -4.80
N THR A 499 -21.98 -15.80 -5.10
CA THR A 499 -21.95 -16.32 -6.47
C THR A 499 -23.14 -17.23 -6.70
N ALA A 500 -23.67 -17.26 -7.93
CA ALA A 500 -24.74 -18.16 -8.35
C ALA A 500 -24.64 -18.43 -9.85
N LYS A 501 -25.23 -19.52 -10.32
CA LYS A 501 -25.46 -19.78 -11.73
C LYS A 501 -26.95 -19.66 -12.00
N ILE A 502 -27.34 -18.87 -12.99
CA ILE A 502 -28.75 -18.49 -13.20
C ILE A 502 -29.20 -18.72 -14.63
N ARG A 503 -30.50 -18.98 -14.80
CA ARG A 503 -31.17 -19.03 -16.10
C ARG A 503 -32.61 -18.52 -15.94
N SER A 504 -32.94 -17.41 -16.59
CA SER A 504 -34.27 -16.81 -16.59
C SER A 504 -34.67 -16.39 -18.01
N LYS A 505 -35.97 -16.47 -18.33
CA LYS A 505 -36.59 -15.89 -19.54
C LYS A 505 -37.56 -14.74 -19.19
N SER A 506 -37.61 -14.36 -17.92
CA SER A 506 -38.57 -13.37 -17.45
C SER A 506 -38.06 -11.95 -17.71
N HIS A 507 -38.94 -11.09 -18.20
CA HIS A 507 -38.65 -9.67 -18.44
C HIS A 507 -39.17 -8.75 -17.34
N GLU A 508 -39.46 -9.32 -16.16
CA GLU A 508 -39.94 -8.55 -15.02
C GLU A 508 -38.93 -7.51 -14.55
N ALA A 509 -39.46 -6.43 -13.97
CA ALA A 509 -38.66 -5.31 -13.50
C ALA A 509 -37.77 -5.68 -12.31
N CYS A 510 -38.03 -6.76 -11.59
CA CYS A 510 -37.14 -7.25 -10.54
C CYS A 510 -37.25 -8.77 -10.37
N GLN A 511 -36.09 -9.42 -10.18
CA GLN A 511 -35.96 -10.85 -9.93
C GLN A 511 -34.80 -11.13 -8.98
N ASP A 512 -35.07 -11.40 -7.71
CA ASP A 512 -34.05 -11.58 -6.68
C ASP A 512 -33.45 -12.98 -6.76
N ILE A 513 -32.17 -13.06 -7.14
CA ILE A 513 -31.41 -14.31 -7.14
C ILE A 513 -31.24 -14.78 -5.70
N MET A 514 -30.88 -13.83 -4.83
CA MET A 514 -30.75 -14.02 -3.39
C MET A 514 -30.98 -12.69 -2.67
N ALA A 515 -31.94 -12.67 -1.75
CA ALA A 515 -32.25 -11.50 -0.94
C ALA A 515 -32.42 -11.87 0.54
N TRP A 516 -31.95 -10.96 1.40
CA TRP A 516 -32.11 -11.00 2.85
C TRP A 516 -33.10 -9.92 3.28
N GLY A 517 -33.89 -10.21 4.30
CA GLY A 517 -34.81 -9.27 4.93
C GLY A 517 -35.01 -9.61 6.40
N ASP A 518 -35.69 -8.75 7.14
CA ASP A 518 -36.03 -8.98 8.55
C ASP A 518 -37.20 -9.95 8.75
N GLY A 519 -38.00 -10.20 7.71
CA GLY A 519 -39.20 -11.04 7.77
C GLY A 519 -40.36 -10.43 8.56
N GLU A 520 -40.20 -9.22 9.11
CA GLU A 520 -41.21 -8.46 9.85
C GLU A 520 -42.03 -7.54 8.94
N GLY A 521 -41.70 -7.52 7.64
CA GLY A 521 -42.41 -6.72 6.65
C GLY A 521 -41.99 -5.26 6.63
N SER A 522 -40.79 -4.93 7.13
CA SER A 522 -40.17 -3.63 6.84
C SER A 522 -39.58 -3.60 5.42
N TRP A 523 -39.00 -2.47 5.03
CA TRP A 523 -38.23 -2.31 3.80
C TRP A 523 -36.75 -2.67 3.94
N MET A 524 -36.31 -3.16 5.11
CA MET A 524 -34.93 -3.60 5.34
C MET A 524 -34.61 -4.81 4.47
N SER A 525 -33.75 -4.60 3.48
CA SER A 525 -33.30 -5.69 2.62
C SER A 525 -31.89 -5.48 2.11
N VAL A 526 -31.28 -6.61 1.76
CA VAL A 526 -30.10 -6.70 0.89
C VAL A 526 -30.50 -7.60 -0.26
N GLU A 527 -30.35 -7.12 -1.50
CA GLU A 527 -30.86 -7.84 -2.69
C GLU A 527 -29.75 -7.96 -3.73
N PHE A 528 -29.44 -9.20 -4.11
CA PHE A 528 -28.68 -9.53 -5.31
C PHE A 528 -29.66 -10.05 -6.37
N ARG A 529 -29.86 -9.27 -7.43
CA ARG A 529 -31.04 -9.43 -8.30
C ARG A 529 -30.79 -9.10 -9.76
N LEU A 530 -31.74 -9.46 -10.61
CA LEU A 530 -31.88 -8.90 -11.96
C LEU A 530 -32.91 -7.77 -11.96
N ASN A 531 -32.63 -6.68 -12.66
CA ASN A 531 -33.57 -5.62 -13.01
C ASN A 531 -33.70 -5.56 -14.54
N LYS A 532 -34.81 -6.04 -15.10
CA LYS A 532 -35.03 -6.17 -16.56
C LYS A 532 -33.86 -6.87 -17.28
N GLY A 533 -33.25 -7.85 -16.64
CA GLY A 533 -32.10 -8.59 -17.17
C GLY A 533 -30.72 -7.99 -16.86
N ASN A 534 -30.63 -6.81 -16.22
CA ASN A 534 -29.36 -6.27 -15.73
C ASN A 534 -29.06 -6.78 -14.33
N LEU A 535 -27.80 -7.06 -14.03
CA LEU A 535 -27.38 -7.47 -12.70
C LEU A 535 -27.33 -6.26 -11.76
N LEU A 536 -27.86 -6.41 -10.56
CA LEU A 536 -27.98 -5.37 -9.54
C LEU A 536 -27.67 -5.95 -8.17
N TYR A 537 -26.96 -5.16 -7.37
CA TYR A 537 -26.86 -5.37 -5.92
C TYR A 537 -27.30 -4.10 -5.20
N GLY A 538 -28.15 -4.22 -4.18
CA GLY A 538 -28.59 -3.07 -3.39
C GLY A 538 -28.97 -3.37 -1.95
N GLU A 539 -28.97 -2.31 -1.14
CA GLU A 539 -29.19 -2.36 0.30
C GLU A 539 -30.11 -1.23 0.76
N ASN A 540 -30.91 -1.53 1.79
CA ASN A 540 -31.71 -0.55 2.52
C ASN A 540 -31.27 -0.44 4.00
N PRO A 541 -30.58 0.64 4.41
CA PRO A 541 -30.04 0.79 5.76
C PRO A 541 -31.04 1.43 6.73
N HIS A 542 -31.98 0.66 7.29
CA HIS A 542 -32.94 1.20 8.25
C HIS A 542 -32.35 1.28 9.67
N ARG A 543 -31.66 2.39 9.97
CA ARG A 543 -31.37 2.91 11.33
C ARG A 543 -30.65 4.28 11.35
N HIS A 544 -30.41 4.90 10.18
CA HIS A 544 -29.89 6.27 10.06
C HIS A 544 -31.01 7.26 9.73
N ALA A 545 -30.84 8.55 10.04
CA ALA A 545 -31.84 9.58 9.73
C ALA A 545 -32.15 9.72 8.21
N ASP A 546 -31.32 9.11 7.35
CA ASP A 546 -31.50 9.00 5.89
C ASP A 546 -32.06 7.62 5.43
N ALA A 547 -32.68 6.85 6.35
CA ALA A 547 -33.09 5.44 6.23
C ALA A 547 -34.11 5.09 5.13
N ASP A 548 -34.58 6.05 4.34
CA ASP A 548 -35.48 5.83 3.21
C ASP A 548 -34.75 5.71 1.85
N THR A 549 -33.41 5.73 1.82
CA THR A 549 -32.66 5.74 0.56
C THR A 549 -32.04 4.39 0.21
N TRP A 550 -32.73 3.63 -0.64
CA TRP A 550 -32.18 2.47 -1.36
C TRP A 550 -30.87 2.84 -2.08
N ARG A 551 -29.80 2.09 -1.83
CA ARG A 551 -28.50 2.26 -2.49
C ARG A 551 -28.17 1.02 -3.29
N GLN A 552 -27.71 1.21 -4.52
CA GLN A 552 -27.45 0.10 -5.43
C GLN A 552 -26.24 0.35 -6.32
N VAL A 553 -25.67 -0.76 -6.79
CA VAL A 553 -24.80 -0.84 -7.95
C VAL A 553 -25.55 -1.69 -8.98
N GLU A 554 -25.69 -1.18 -10.20
CA GLU A 554 -26.43 -1.84 -11.26
C GLU A 554 -25.64 -1.74 -12.57
N SER A 555 -25.53 -2.87 -13.25
CA SER A 555 -24.95 -2.96 -14.60
C SER A 555 -25.92 -2.45 -15.66
N ALA A 556 -25.41 -2.13 -16.85
CA ALA A 556 -26.24 -1.71 -17.97
C ALA A 556 -26.08 -2.66 -19.18
N ASN A 557 -27.18 -2.89 -19.89
CA ASN A 557 -27.21 -3.58 -21.19
C ASN A 557 -26.72 -5.04 -21.19
N LEU A 558 -26.91 -5.81 -20.11
CA LEU A 558 -26.46 -7.20 -20.06
C LEU A 558 -27.48 -8.22 -20.60
N GLN A 559 -28.78 -7.96 -20.43
CA GLN A 559 -29.87 -8.86 -20.89
C GLN A 559 -29.72 -10.34 -20.43
N LEU A 560 -29.41 -10.56 -19.16
CA LEU A 560 -29.21 -11.90 -18.56
C LEU A 560 -30.49 -12.75 -18.48
N ASN A 561 -31.63 -12.19 -18.87
CA ASN A 561 -32.91 -12.86 -19.01
C ASN A 561 -33.16 -13.46 -20.41
N ASN A 562 -32.09 -13.75 -21.15
CA ASN A 562 -32.13 -14.35 -22.48
C ASN A 562 -32.37 -15.87 -22.49
N GLY A 563 -32.63 -16.49 -21.34
CA GLY A 563 -32.87 -17.92 -21.23
C GLY A 563 -31.61 -18.79 -21.37
N LEU A 564 -30.41 -18.21 -21.31
CA LEU A 564 -29.14 -18.92 -21.25
C LEU A 564 -28.65 -19.04 -19.80
N TRP A 565 -27.78 -20.03 -19.55
CA TRP A 565 -27.09 -20.14 -18.27
C TRP A 565 -25.97 -19.10 -18.18
N GLN A 566 -25.89 -18.41 -17.06
CA GLN A 566 -24.85 -17.41 -16.78
C GLN A 566 -24.35 -17.58 -15.35
N ASP A 567 -23.04 -17.48 -15.15
CA ASP A 567 -22.47 -17.35 -13.81
C ASP A 567 -22.51 -15.87 -13.42
N VAL A 568 -23.06 -15.57 -12.25
CA VAL A 568 -23.23 -14.20 -11.76
C VAL A 568 -22.71 -14.09 -10.34
N ALA A 569 -22.19 -12.92 -10.00
CA ALA A 569 -21.74 -12.69 -8.64
C ALA A 569 -21.70 -11.21 -8.24
N VAL A 570 -21.64 -11.01 -6.94
CA VAL A 570 -21.36 -9.74 -6.30
C VAL A 570 -20.26 -9.91 -5.26
N SER A 571 -19.25 -9.05 -5.30
CA SER A 571 -18.24 -8.88 -4.25
C SER A 571 -18.48 -7.54 -3.57
N ARG A 572 -18.73 -7.56 -2.25
CA ARG A 572 -18.97 -6.38 -1.42
C ARG A 572 -17.85 -6.26 -0.41
N HIS A 573 -17.05 -5.20 -0.47
CA HIS A 573 -15.98 -4.93 0.48
C HIS A 573 -16.51 -4.27 1.76
N SER A 574 -15.77 -4.39 2.87
CA SER A 574 -16.11 -3.75 4.15
C SER A 574 -16.05 -2.21 4.08
N SER A 575 -15.46 -1.64 3.02
CA SER A 575 -15.42 -0.20 2.70
C SER A 575 -16.74 0.34 2.11
N GLY A 576 -17.66 -0.56 1.72
CA GLY A 576 -18.87 -0.25 0.95
C GLY A 576 -18.68 -0.32 -0.56
N GLU A 577 -17.49 -0.65 -1.06
CA GLU A 577 -17.28 -0.92 -2.49
C GLU A 577 -17.98 -2.21 -2.90
N VAL A 578 -18.60 -2.20 -4.08
CA VAL A 578 -19.33 -3.32 -4.65
C VAL A 578 -18.90 -3.49 -6.10
N ALA A 579 -18.56 -4.73 -6.47
CA ALA A 579 -18.30 -5.13 -7.84
C ALA A 579 -19.25 -6.26 -8.25
N LEU A 580 -19.81 -6.14 -9.45
CA LEU A 580 -20.70 -7.12 -10.07
C LEU A 580 -19.95 -7.87 -11.17
N PHE A 581 -20.19 -9.17 -11.26
CA PHE A 581 -19.50 -10.05 -12.19
C PHE A 581 -20.47 -10.90 -12.99
N VAL A 582 -20.15 -11.12 -14.26
CA VAL A 582 -20.80 -12.11 -15.13
C VAL A 582 -19.73 -12.97 -15.79
N ASN A 583 -19.90 -14.29 -15.70
CA ASN A 583 -18.95 -15.30 -16.17
C ASN A 583 -17.51 -15.02 -15.71
N GLY A 584 -17.40 -14.51 -14.48
CA GLY A 584 -16.13 -14.19 -13.84
C GLY A 584 -15.51 -12.84 -14.24
N PHE A 585 -16.09 -12.11 -15.19
CA PHE A 585 -15.63 -10.77 -15.57
C PHE A 585 -16.41 -9.68 -14.85
N ARG A 586 -15.70 -8.66 -14.37
CA ARG A 586 -16.34 -7.49 -13.76
C ARG A 586 -17.13 -6.71 -14.80
N VAL A 587 -18.43 -6.55 -14.59
CA VAL A 587 -19.34 -5.84 -15.49
C VAL A 587 -19.75 -4.46 -14.96
N GLN A 588 -19.64 -4.25 -13.65
CA GLN A 588 -19.94 -2.98 -13.01
C GLN A 588 -19.23 -2.89 -11.67
N ALA A 589 -18.85 -1.68 -11.26
CA ALA A 589 -18.46 -1.38 -9.89
C ALA A 589 -19.15 -0.10 -9.41
N GLY A 590 -19.24 0.04 -8.10
CA GLY A 590 -19.78 1.23 -7.46
C GLY A 590 -19.60 1.16 -5.96
N ARG A 591 -20.29 2.06 -5.26
CA ARG A 591 -20.19 2.17 -3.81
C ARG A 591 -21.55 2.37 -3.19
N ILE A 592 -21.74 1.70 -2.07
CA ILE A 592 -22.88 1.84 -1.18
C ILE A 592 -22.39 2.18 0.24
N MET A 593 -23.30 2.18 1.21
CA MET A 593 -22.95 2.50 2.59
C MET A 593 -21.96 1.49 3.17
N ARG A 594 -20.98 1.99 3.96
CA ARG A 594 -19.99 1.15 4.63
C ARG A 594 -20.66 0.19 5.60
N ALA A 595 -21.55 0.73 6.45
CA ALA A 595 -22.32 -0.05 7.40
C ALA A 595 -23.31 -0.95 6.64
N GLN A 596 -23.28 -2.24 6.96
CA GLN A 596 -24.27 -3.21 6.49
C GLN A 596 -25.57 -3.07 7.25
N PRO A 597 -26.72 -3.37 6.63
CA PRO A 597 -27.96 -3.55 7.36
C PRO A 597 -27.79 -4.66 8.41
N VAL A 598 -28.18 -4.36 9.64
CA VAL A 598 -28.17 -5.29 10.78
C VAL A 598 -29.59 -5.78 11.07
N GLY A 599 -29.73 -6.95 11.71
CA GLY A 599 -31.03 -7.52 12.06
C GLY A 599 -31.75 -8.26 10.92
N LEU A 600 -31.03 -8.65 9.88
CA LEU A 600 -31.56 -9.49 8.81
C LEU A 600 -31.62 -10.96 9.26
N LEU A 601 -32.62 -11.69 8.78
CA LEU A 601 -32.75 -13.11 9.08
C LEU A 601 -31.59 -13.93 8.47
N PRO A 602 -31.10 -14.98 9.14
CA PRO A 602 -30.10 -15.90 8.60
C PRO A 602 -30.69 -16.89 7.58
N ARG A 603 -31.60 -16.42 6.72
CA ARG A 603 -32.33 -17.22 5.74
C ARG A 603 -32.74 -16.37 4.54
N ALA A 604 -31.86 -16.27 3.55
CA ALA A 604 -32.16 -15.61 2.29
C ALA A 604 -33.20 -16.37 1.45
N ARG A 605 -33.74 -15.71 0.43
CA ARG A 605 -34.65 -16.32 -0.57
C ARG A 605 -34.40 -15.80 -1.98
N SER A 606 -34.88 -16.52 -2.99
CA SER A 606 -34.93 -16.05 -4.39
C SER A 606 -36.18 -15.19 -4.69
N CYS A 607 -36.50 -14.30 -3.75
CA CYS A 607 -37.53 -13.28 -3.82
C CYS A 607 -37.25 -12.26 -2.72
N ARG A 608 -37.86 -11.08 -2.80
CA ARG A 608 -37.74 -10.09 -1.74
C ARG A 608 -38.44 -10.60 -0.49
N VAL A 609 -37.73 -10.54 0.65
CA VAL A 609 -38.24 -11.00 1.96
C VAL A 609 -38.83 -9.82 2.77
N ALA A 610 -39.26 -8.76 2.10
CA ALA A 610 -39.89 -7.57 2.66
C ALA A 610 -41.43 -7.66 2.63
N ARG A 611 -42.12 -6.56 3.00
CA ARG A 611 -43.58 -6.46 3.13
C ARG A 611 -44.39 -7.03 1.97
N THR A 612 -43.97 -6.77 0.74
CA THR A 612 -44.71 -7.11 -0.49
C THR A 612 -44.44 -8.50 -1.02
N ARG A 613 -43.37 -9.17 -0.55
CA ARG A 613 -42.99 -10.53 -0.96
C ARG A 613 -42.95 -10.70 -2.49
N ASP A 614 -42.34 -9.73 -3.17
CA ASP A 614 -42.30 -9.58 -4.63
C ASP A 614 -40.91 -9.92 -5.20
N CYS A 615 -40.62 -9.47 -6.43
CA CYS A 615 -39.34 -9.70 -7.11
C CYS A 615 -38.92 -11.17 -7.18
N ILE A 616 -39.89 -12.06 -7.41
CA ILE A 616 -39.66 -13.50 -7.46
C ILE A 616 -38.75 -13.83 -8.64
N PHE A 617 -37.64 -14.51 -8.38
CA PHE A 617 -36.85 -15.07 -9.47
C PHE A 617 -37.64 -16.18 -10.14
N LYS A 618 -37.86 -16.06 -11.45
CA LYS A 618 -38.63 -17.01 -12.28
C LYS A 618 -37.66 -17.71 -13.21
N GLY A 619 -37.17 -18.87 -12.79
CA GLY A 619 -36.12 -19.56 -13.52
C GLY A 619 -35.39 -20.60 -12.69
N GLN A 620 -34.18 -20.92 -13.09
CA GLN A 620 -33.29 -21.82 -12.36
C GLN A 620 -32.16 -21.02 -11.71
N VAL A 621 -31.87 -21.33 -10.45
CA VAL A 621 -30.69 -20.82 -9.72
C VAL A 621 -29.95 -22.03 -9.18
N THR A 622 -28.66 -22.15 -9.43
CA THR A 622 -27.84 -23.27 -8.92
C THR A 622 -26.46 -22.79 -8.46
N SER A 623 -25.67 -23.69 -7.86
CA SER A 623 -24.27 -23.42 -7.51
C SER A 623 -24.06 -22.17 -6.65
N ILE A 624 -24.97 -21.93 -5.71
CA ILE A 624 -24.97 -20.74 -4.87
C ILE A 624 -23.88 -20.90 -3.80
N ARG A 625 -23.02 -19.89 -3.67
CA ARG A 625 -21.95 -19.86 -2.66
C ARG A 625 -21.83 -18.47 -2.05
N ILE A 626 -21.69 -18.42 -0.74
CA ILE A 626 -21.36 -17.22 0.03
C ILE A 626 -19.95 -17.40 0.60
N TYR A 627 -19.09 -16.43 0.36
CA TYR A 627 -17.77 -16.32 0.97
C TYR A 627 -17.79 -15.18 1.99
N ASP A 628 -17.17 -15.40 3.14
CA ASP A 628 -17.02 -14.44 4.24
C ASP A 628 -15.96 -13.35 3.99
N ARG A 629 -15.67 -13.10 2.71
CA ARG A 629 -14.67 -12.13 2.24
C ARG A 629 -15.03 -11.61 0.85
N ALA A 630 -14.59 -10.39 0.57
CA ALA A 630 -14.63 -9.85 -0.79
C ALA A 630 -13.54 -10.52 -1.63
N LEU A 631 -13.93 -11.16 -2.73
CA LEU A 631 -13.02 -11.77 -3.68
C LEU A 631 -12.62 -10.74 -4.75
N SER A 632 -11.37 -10.82 -5.20
CA SER A 632 -10.84 -9.98 -6.28
C SER A 632 -11.32 -10.46 -7.66
N ASP A 633 -11.23 -9.60 -8.67
CA ASP A 633 -11.60 -9.91 -10.06
C ASP A 633 -11.03 -11.23 -10.58
N ASP A 634 -9.79 -11.47 -10.21
CA ASP A 634 -8.98 -12.62 -10.52
C ASP A 634 -9.53 -13.95 -9.96
N MET A 635 -9.91 -13.91 -8.69
CA MET A 635 -10.56 -15.03 -8.01
C MET A 635 -11.94 -15.27 -8.61
N MET A 636 -12.64 -14.19 -9.00
CA MET A 636 -13.96 -14.27 -9.64
C MET A 636 -13.91 -14.90 -11.02
N TYR A 637 -12.93 -14.50 -11.84
CA TYR A 637 -12.66 -15.11 -13.14
C TYR A 637 -12.42 -16.61 -13.01
N GLY A 638 -11.56 -16.93 -12.04
CA GLY A 638 -11.18 -18.29 -11.73
C GLY A 638 -12.35 -19.19 -11.31
N LEU A 639 -13.20 -18.70 -10.41
CA LEU A 639 -14.38 -19.41 -9.91
C LEU A 639 -15.39 -19.73 -11.01
N ALA A 640 -15.61 -18.82 -11.96
CA ALA A 640 -16.58 -19.04 -13.04
C ALA A 640 -16.15 -20.16 -13.99
N ARG A 641 -14.84 -20.28 -14.27
CA ARG A 641 -14.31 -21.29 -15.20
C ARG A 641 -14.27 -22.70 -14.65
N SER A 642 -14.17 -22.84 -13.33
CA SER A 642 -14.27 -24.13 -12.64
C SER A 642 -15.59 -24.85 -12.80
N ARG A 643 -16.61 -24.13 -13.27
CA ARG A 643 -17.98 -24.61 -13.44
C ARG A 643 -18.33 -24.91 -14.91
N LEU A 644 -17.35 -24.78 -15.81
CA LEU A 644 -17.47 -25.24 -17.18
C LEU A 644 -17.08 -26.72 -17.22
N PRO A 645 -17.88 -27.60 -17.83
CA PRO A 645 -17.44 -28.98 -18.09
C PRO A 645 -16.15 -28.93 -18.91
N SER A 646 -15.15 -29.76 -18.57
CA SER A 646 -14.00 -29.94 -19.45
C SER A 646 -14.52 -30.38 -20.81
N SER A 647 -14.11 -29.68 -21.87
CA SER A 647 -14.39 -30.09 -23.23
C SER A 647 -13.54 -31.32 -23.53
N GLY A 648 -14.00 -32.49 -23.08
CA GLY A 648 -13.49 -33.77 -23.53
C GLY A 648 -13.79 -33.89 -25.01
N THR A 649 -12.74 -33.79 -25.83
CA THR A 649 -12.73 -34.34 -27.18
C THR A 649 -12.91 -35.86 -27.07
N SER A 650 -14.01 -36.35 -27.63
CA SER A 650 -14.08 -37.67 -28.25
C SER A 650 -13.05 -37.81 -29.36
#